data_AF-A0A8K0HEV7-F1
#
_entry.id   AF-A0A8K0HEV7-F1
#
_cell.length_a   1.000
_cell.length_b   1.000
_cell.length_c   1.000
_cell.angle_alpha   90.00
_cell.angle_beta   90.00
_cell.angle_gamma   90.00
#
_symmetry.space_group_name_H-M   'P 1'
#
loop_
_entity.id
_entity.type
_entity.pdbx_description
1 polymer ?
#
loop_
_entity_poly.entity_id
_entity_poly.type
_entity_poly.pdbx_seq_one_letter_code
_entity_poly.pdbx_strand_id
1 'polypeptide(L)'
;MHKASLLCYSNPPHPITVTLPTSRSLAAPSRNRPNRTVTASSPAQFPCYLLQNQRLPLPPLHSTATQEHVDVDVEDANEPVSVEVGYISNVHGLQGEVRVKPSTDFPELRFSKAGRRWLKQQVSGREMIQEVELVEGRGHPGQKSWILKFRGIDSVDQAKLLIGSTLLVREEERPELEEGEFYTRDLVGIRVLLKETGEVVGTVVSVFDSGASDLLQVKLDSLDFLDATGKQKSEGARVSDHLVWIPFVEAIVPNVDLNKREMHITPPKGLLELNLRFDDRSKKERRQLEWKERKKFQKRLIAAKKKLCDIEQKHVFHGLRFGEKAQRRLLADQIAGVNSKLLQQALQNIEISSERRNITDFISSLKTKQINNRLSISEDRFSSGASREKLGAHFHLHEKGLHLRSEGKVAIILVVNESDKSGWSGDLDLVDSQSSENSRYSFIQTLLVDDQRFIKMEDRVSVPLILVCSAHQIQSLTELFSNSDHFAFDSKKVQFLEEEKLPVVSNSLEEGKSHKILMKSPWEIQLSPVGSGGIFSLLSSHDILENLSEIGVEYIEICSTSQRFIGVNSLLLGFVESSKADIGIQIFSDTKESDENFNAVYSMNFMKKLTNQINELQFFAIPKQNSHVELIDKEWVDVIPSSPNSLELHCTIYSSLNACSYDKIPFPFAS
;
A
#
# COMPACT_ATOMS: atom_id res chain seq x y z
N MET A 1 -46.22 -68.03 11.96
CA MET A 1 -45.40 -68.52 13.08
C MET A 1 -45.24 -67.36 14.06
N HIS A 2 -46.15 -67.18 15.05
CA HIS A 2 -46.08 -67.75 16.41
C HIS A 2 -44.72 -67.46 17.08
N LYS A 3 -44.57 -66.76 18.21
CA LYS A 3 -45.40 -66.43 19.39
C LYS A 3 -44.80 -65.12 19.98
N ALA A 4 -45.58 -64.08 20.30
CA ALA A 4 -46.38 -63.88 21.52
C ALA A 4 -45.52 -63.56 22.77
N SER A 5 -45.85 -62.72 23.75
CA SER A 5 -46.88 -61.70 24.05
C SER A 5 -46.69 -61.34 25.54
N LEU A 6 -47.24 -60.19 25.99
CA LEU A 6 -47.76 -59.82 27.34
C LEU A 6 -47.27 -58.40 27.73
N LEU A 7 -48.03 -57.29 27.70
CA LEU A 7 -49.34 -56.92 28.30
C LEU A 7 -49.33 -57.11 29.84
N CYS A 8 -49.78 -56.21 30.74
CA CYS A 8 -50.73 -55.09 30.64
C CYS A 8 -50.94 -54.38 32.03
N TYR A 9 -51.67 -53.25 32.04
CA TYR A 9 -52.45 -52.57 33.12
C TYR A 9 -51.71 -51.88 34.32
N SER A 10 -51.99 -50.61 34.68
CA SER A 10 -53.28 -50.07 35.18
C SER A 10 -53.25 -48.53 35.40
N ASN A 11 -54.41 -47.85 35.22
CA ASN A 11 -54.77 -46.46 35.63
C ASN A 11 -55.55 -46.50 36.99
N PRO A 12 -56.08 -45.39 37.57
CA PRO A 12 -55.52 -44.14 38.12
C PRO A 12 -55.91 -43.96 39.64
N PRO A 13 -55.77 -42.77 40.30
CA PRO A 13 -56.95 -41.87 40.46
C PRO A 13 -56.65 -40.33 40.50
N HIS A 14 -57.69 -39.52 40.25
CA HIS A 14 -57.85 -38.06 40.52
C HIS A 14 -58.28 -37.78 42.00
N PRO A 15 -58.64 -36.56 42.49
CA PRO A 15 -58.55 -35.16 41.99
C PRO A 15 -58.02 -34.13 43.05
N ILE A 16 -57.93 -32.84 42.70
CA ILE A 16 -58.52 -31.68 43.44
C ILE A 16 -58.57 -30.47 42.47
N THR A 17 -59.62 -29.66 42.63
CA THR A 17 -60.27 -28.78 41.64
C THR A 17 -60.15 -27.29 42.05
N VAL A 18 -60.65 -26.39 41.18
CA VAL A 18 -61.21 -25.03 41.44
C VAL A 18 -60.16 -23.88 41.38
N THR A 19 -60.23 -22.80 40.60
CA THR A 19 -61.27 -22.17 39.73
C THR A 19 -60.68 -21.12 38.78
N LEU A 20 -61.37 -20.92 37.64
CA LEU A 20 -61.34 -19.74 36.75
C LEU A 20 -62.34 -18.65 37.20
N PRO A 21 -62.28 -17.42 36.64
CA PRO A 21 -63.22 -17.04 35.57
C PRO A 21 -62.53 -16.32 34.38
N THR A 22 -62.75 -16.64 33.09
CA THR A 22 -63.84 -16.21 32.16
C THR A 22 -64.12 -14.69 32.14
N SER A 23 -64.29 -13.96 31.02
CA SER A 23 -64.31 -14.27 29.57
C SER A 23 -64.51 -12.99 28.71
N ARG A 24 -64.28 -13.14 27.38
CA ARG A 24 -64.79 -12.40 26.19
C ARG A 24 -64.06 -11.11 25.74
N SER A 25 -63.94 -10.76 24.45
CA SER A 25 -64.17 -11.40 23.15
C SER A 25 -63.90 -10.34 22.05
N LEU A 26 -63.36 -10.78 20.90
CA LEU A 26 -63.46 -10.20 19.54
C LEU A 26 -62.64 -8.96 19.10
N ALA A 27 -62.13 -9.13 17.87
CA ALA A 27 -61.97 -8.17 16.77
C ALA A 27 -60.58 -7.56 16.52
N ALA A 28 -60.05 -7.87 15.33
CA ALA A 28 -58.98 -7.15 14.64
C ALA A 28 -59.43 -5.72 14.28
N PRO A 29 -58.49 -4.77 14.11
CA PRO A 29 -58.28 -4.27 12.75
C PRO A 29 -56.84 -3.82 12.39
N SER A 30 -56.70 -3.64 11.08
CA SER A 30 -55.64 -3.05 10.26
C SER A 30 -54.98 -1.78 10.79
N ARG A 31 -53.65 -1.68 10.64
CA ARG A 31 -52.85 -0.46 10.77
C ARG A 31 -52.94 0.39 9.49
N ASN A 32 -53.56 1.57 9.60
CA ASN A 32 -53.32 2.72 8.72
C ASN A 32 -52.47 3.76 9.47
N ARG A 33 -51.55 4.40 8.73
CA ARG A 33 -50.73 5.55 9.16
C ARG A 33 -51.61 6.75 9.60
N PRO A 34 -51.08 7.67 10.42
CA PRO A 34 -50.78 8.99 9.82
C PRO A 34 -49.53 9.72 10.38
N ASN A 35 -49.08 10.70 9.59
CA ASN A 35 -48.09 11.74 9.87
C ASN A 35 -48.55 12.71 10.98
N ARG A 36 -47.61 13.32 11.73
CA ARG A 36 -47.53 14.79 11.91
C ARG A 36 -46.30 15.27 12.71
N THR A 37 -45.61 16.26 12.13
CA THR A 37 -45.08 17.53 12.68
C THR A 37 -44.49 17.59 14.09
N VAL A 38 -43.24 18.09 14.16
CA VAL A 38 -42.56 18.53 15.39
C VAL A 38 -42.52 20.06 15.44
N THR A 39 -42.94 20.61 16.59
CA THR A 39 -42.80 22.01 17.01
C THR A 39 -41.64 22.16 17.98
N ALA A 40 -41.07 23.37 17.99
CA ALA A 40 -39.85 23.81 18.69
C ALA A 40 -39.99 24.06 20.20
N SER A 41 -38.85 24.00 20.92
CA SER A 41 -38.44 24.97 21.95
C SER A 41 -36.98 24.72 22.43
N SER A 42 -36.24 25.82 22.65
CA SER A 42 -34.84 25.90 23.12
C SER A 42 -34.65 25.51 24.61
N PRO A 43 -33.40 25.40 25.15
CA PRO A 43 -32.76 26.57 25.78
C PRO A 43 -31.19 26.64 25.82
N ALA A 44 -30.70 27.86 26.14
CA ALA A 44 -29.50 28.26 26.92
C ALA A 44 -28.06 28.35 26.32
N GLN A 45 -27.47 29.54 26.52
CA GLN A 45 -26.09 30.04 26.26
C GLN A 45 -25.19 29.80 27.51
N PHE A 46 -23.87 29.57 27.45
CA PHE A 46 -22.72 30.50 27.28
C PHE A 46 -21.38 29.68 27.41
N PRO A 47 -20.15 30.22 27.22
CA PRO A 47 -19.50 30.62 25.98
C PRO A 47 -18.10 29.94 25.79
N CYS A 48 -17.60 29.82 24.56
CA CYS A 48 -16.18 29.52 24.30
C CYS A 48 -15.55 30.67 23.51
N TYR A 49 -14.49 31.23 24.07
CA TYR A 49 -13.68 32.29 23.50
C TYR A 49 -12.96 31.81 22.25
N LEU A 50 -13.29 32.37 21.10
CA LEU A 50 -12.49 32.29 19.88
C LEU A 50 -11.85 33.65 19.64
N LEU A 51 -10.52 33.66 19.74
CA LEU A 51 -9.65 34.78 19.36
C LEU A 51 -9.95 35.20 17.93
N GLN A 52 -10.45 36.42 17.78
CA GLN A 52 -10.53 37.13 16.51
C GLN A 52 -9.10 37.44 16.02
N ASN A 53 -8.57 36.63 15.12
CA ASN A 53 -7.59 37.12 14.17
C ASN A 53 -8.36 37.63 12.94
N GLN A 54 -8.62 38.93 12.92
CA GLN A 54 -9.00 39.64 11.71
C GLN A 54 -7.80 39.58 10.74
N ARG A 55 -7.83 38.64 9.80
CA ARG A 55 -7.20 38.86 8.50
C ARG A 55 -8.31 39.26 7.55
N LEU A 56 -8.18 40.45 6.97
CA LEU A 56 -8.92 40.85 5.79
C LEU A 56 -8.83 39.70 4.77
N PRO A 57 -9.93 39.26 4.14
CA PRO A 57 -9.82 38.33 3.02
C PRO A 57 -9.06 39.07 1.92
N LEU A 58 -7.86 38.57 1.59
CA LEU A 58 -7.16 38.97 0.38
C LEU A 58 -8.00 38.48 -0.82
N PRO A 59 -8.02 39.24 -1.93
CA PRO A 59 -8.80 38.88 -3.10
C PRO A 59 -8.38 37.49 -3.61
N PRO A 60 -9.35 36.62 -3.96
CA PRO A 60 -9.02 35.31 -4.52
C PRO A 60 -8.29 35.46 -5.86
N LEU A 61 -7.26 34.65 -6.09
CA LEU A 61 -6.59 34.59 -7.39
C LEU A 61 -7.58 34.05 -8.44
N HIS A 62 -7.87 34.88 -9.44
CA HIS A 62 -8.71 34.50 -10.57
C HIS A 62 -8.05 34.93 -11.87
N SER A 63 -8.18 34.08 -12.89
CA SER A 63 -7.86 34.45 -14.26
C SER A 63 -9.13 34.94 -14.97
N THR A 64 -9.00 35.95 -15.81
CA THR A 64 -10.13 36.40 -16.65
C THR A 64 -10.45 35.30 -17.68
N ALA A 65 -11.65 34.73 -17.56
CA ALA A 65 -12.04 33.44 -18.13
C ALA A 65 -12.50 33.51 -19.58
N THR A 66 -12.63 34.70 -20.19
CA THR A 66 -13.00 34.76 -21.60
C THR A 66 -11.77 34.71 -22.50
N GLN A 67 -11.68 33.68 -23.34
CA GLN A 67 -10.76 33.63 -24.47
C GLN A 67 -11.11 34.77 -25.43
N GLU A 68 -10.54 35.95 -25.23
CA GLU A 68 -10.52 36.96 -26.26
C GLU A 68 -9.71 36.36 -27.42
N HIS A 69 -10.34 36.07 -28.57
CA HIS A 69 -9.62 35.59 -29.74
C HIS A 69 -8.82 36.77 -30.33
N VAL A 70 -7.55 36.52 -30.65
CA VAL A 70 -6.73 37.41 -31.48
C VAL A 70 -6.45 36.62 -32.73
N ASP A 71 -6.90 37.12 -33.86
CA ASP A 71 -6.48 36.61 -35.15
C ASP A 71 -5.05 37.10 -35.39
N VAL A 72 -4.09 36.18 -35.32
CA VAL A 72 -2.73 36.43 -35.80
C VAL A 72 -2.63 35.74 -37.15
N ASP A 73 -3.08 36.42 -38.20
CA ASP A 73 -2.67 36.07 -39.55
C ASP A 73 -1.21 36.53 -39.70
N VAL A 74 -0.31 35.55 -39.72
CA VAL A 74 1.12 35.75 -39.94
C VAL A 74 1.33 36.18 -41.37
N GLU A 75 1.48 37.49 -41.62
CA GLU A 75 2.27 38.13 -42.69
C GLU A 75 2.09 39.67 -42.71
N ASP A 76 2.59 40.41 -41.71
CA ASP A 76 3.34 41.69 -41.87
C ASP A 76 3.65 42.33 -40.50
N ALA A 77 4.88 42.79 -40.29
CA ALA A 77 5.38 43.23 -38.98
C ALA A 77 4.99 44.68 -38.58
N ASN A 78 3.77 45.14 -38.90
CA ASN A 78 3.30 46.48 -38.49
C ASN A 78 1.76 46.65 -38.39
N GLU A 79 0.99 45.57 -38.22
CA GLU A 79 -0.44 45.69 -37.91
C GLU A 79 -0.72 45.57 -36.39
N PRO A 80 -1.53 46.47 -35.80
CA PRO A 80 -1.80 46.47 -34.36
C PRO A 80 -2.66 45.26 -33.97
N VAL A 81 -2.19 44.49 -32.98
CA VAL A 81 -2.90 43.33 -32.42
C VAL A 81 -4.26 43.77 -31.86
N SER A 82 -5.34 43.17 -32.36
CA SER A 82 -6.72 43.50 -31.99
C SER A 82 -7.41 42.36 -31.24
N VAL A 83 -8.21 42.72 -30.25
CA VAL A 83 -8.88 41.83 -29.30
C VAL A 83 -10.40 41.85 -29.55
N GLU A 84 -11.00 40.67 -29.73
CA GLU A 84 -12.46 40.53 -29.87
C GLU A 84 -13.21 40.74 -28.55
N VAL A 85 -14.06 41.76 -28.49
CA VAL A 85 -14.79 42.14 -27.26
C VAL A 85 -16.29 41.88 -27.31
N GLY A 86 -16.88 41.71 -28.50
CA GLY A 86 -18.28 41.30 -28.61
C GLY A 86 -18.81 41.16 -30.04
N TYR A 87 -19.97 40.55 -30.19
CA TYR A 87 -20.58 40.28 -31.50
C TYR A 87 -21.92 41.02 -31.67
N ILE A 88 -22.11 41.68 -32.82
CA ILE A 88 -23.34 42.40 -33.14
C ILE A 88 -24.42 41.40 -33.58
N SER A 89 -25.40 41.21 -32.71
CA SER A 89 -26.45 40.19 -32.86
C SER A 89 -27.71 40.67 -33.58
N ASN A 90 -28.11 41.93 -33.39
CA ASN A 90 -29.37 42.47 -33.91
C ASN A 90 -29.38 44.01 -33.90
N VAL A 91 -30.34 44.63 -34.57
CA VAL A 91 -30.66 46.05 -34.42
C VAL A 91 -31.55 46.32 -33.20
N HIS A 92 -31.50 47.54 -32.67
CA HIS A 92 -32.34 48.01 -31.58
C HIS A 92 -32.90 49.42 -31.89
N GLY A 93 -34.20 49.62 -31.63
CA GLY A 93 -34.87 50.91 -31.83
C GLY A 93 -34.95 51.37 -33.29
N LEU A 94 -35.41 52.62 -33.49
CA LEU A 94 -35.53 53.26 -34.80
C LEU A 94 -34.36 54.19 -35.14
N GLN A 95 -33.50 54.50 -34.14
CA GLN A 95 -32.40 55.46 -34.25
C GLN A 95 -31.05 54.81 -34.60
N GLY A 96 -31.05 53.62 -35.23
CA GLY A 96 -29.82 52.96 -35.67
C GLY A 96 -28.95 52.36 -34.55
N GLU A 97 -29.52 52.07 -33.37
CA GLU A 97 -28.79 51.38 -32.30
C GLU A 97 -28.64 49.88 -32.63
N VAL A 98 -27.61 49.23 -32.06
CA VAL A 98 -27.35 47.79 -32.26
C VAL A 98 -27.23 47.05 -30.93
N ARG A 99 -27.59 45.76 -30.95
CA ARG A 99 -27.47 44.86 -29.80
C ARG A 99 -26.22 43.98 -29.94
N VAL A 100 -25.31 44.13 -28.99
CA VAL A 100 -24.03 43.39 -28.91
C VAL A 100 -24.07 42.35 -27.81
N LYS A 101 -23.63 41.13 -28.11
CA LYS A 101 -23.35 40.11 -27.09
C LYS A 101 -21.88 40.25 -26.67
N PRO A 102 -21.58 40.45 -25.38
CA PRO A 102 -20.22 40.56 -24.90
C PRO A 102 -19.46 39.24 -25.09
N SER A 103 -18.19 39.32 -25.49
CA SER A 103 -17.19 38.26 -25.44
C SER A 103 -15.98 38.70 -24.60
N THR A 104 -16.22 39.57 -23.61
CA THR A 104 -15.22 40.13 -22.70
C THR A 104 -15.78 40.14 -21.28
N ASP A 105 -14.90 39.99 -20.30
CA ASP A 105 -15.25 40.01 -18.87
C ASP A 105 -15.50 41.44 -18.34
N PHE A 106 -15.15 42.46 -19.13
CA PHE A 106 -15.29 43.88 -18.77
C PHE A 106 -16.28 44.64 -19.68
N PRO A 107 -17.51 44.15 -19.90
CA PRO A 107 -18.40 44.75 -20.87
C PRO A 107 -18.84 46.17 -20.47
N GLU A 108 -18.96 46.45 -19.17
CA GLU A 108 -19.28 47.79 -18.68
C GLU A 108 -18.21 48.81 -19.04
N LEU A 109 -16.94 48.48 -18.83
CA LEU A 109 -15.81 49.35 -19.16
C LEU A 109 -15.66 49.53 -20.68
N ARG A 110 -15.85 48.44 -21.44
CA ARG A 110 -15.65 48.42 -22.90
C ARG A 110 -16.78 49.09 -23.68
N PHE A 111 -18.02 48.99 -23.20
CA PHE A 111 -19.20 49.40 -23.95
C PHE A 111 -19.88 50.66 -23.43
N SER A 112 -19.67 51.06 -22.18
CA SER A 112 -20.29 52.30 -21.66
C SER A 112 -19.49 53.55 -22.03
N LYS A 113 -18.16 53.42 -22.22
CA LYS A 113 -17.27 54.55 -22.53
C LYS A 113 -17.23 54.82 -24.03
N ALA A 114 -17.61 56.04 -24.43
CA ALA A 114 -17.46 56.52 -25.80
C ALA A 114 -15.99 56.46 -26.25
N GLY A 115 -15.76 56.14 -27.53
CA GLY A 115 -14.41 56.05 -28.07
C GLY A 115 -14.30 55.27 -29.38
N ARG A 116 -13.09 55.17 -29.91
CA ARG A 116 -12.79 54.45 -31.15
C ARG A 116 -12.88 52.94 -30.93
N ARG A 117 -13.49 52.24 -31.88
CA ARG A 117 -13.62 50.79 -31.94
C ARG A 117 -13.42 50.33 -33.38
N TRP A 118 -13.24 49.03 -33.57
CA TRP A 118 -13.12 48.45 -34.91
C TRP A 118 -14.19 47.38 -35.10
N LEU A 119 -14.78 47.30 -36.28
CA LEU A 119 -15.71 46.25 -36.66
C LEU A 119 -15.05 45.36 -37.69
N LYS A 120 -14.95 44.07 -37.38
CA LYS A 120 -14.57 43.01 -38.30
C LYS A 120 -15.82 42.49 -39.00
N GLN A 121 -15.86 42.59 -40.32
CA GLN A 121 -16.96 42.11 -41.17
C GLN A 121 -16.44 41.18 -42.25
N GLN A 122 -17.21 40.16 -42.61
CA GLN A 122 -16.96 39.37 -43.82
C GLN A 122 -17.81 39.91 -44.97
N VAL A 123 -17.16 40.51 -45.97
CA VAL A 123 -17.81 41.05 -47.17
C VAL A 123 -17.25 40.35 -48.40
N SER A 124 -18.09 39.63 -49.14
CA SER A 124 -17.69 38.86 -50.34
C SER A 124 -16.54 37.86 -50.11
N GLY A 125 -16.50 37.22 -48.94
CA GLY A 125 -15.48 36.24 -48.57
C GLY A 125 -14.11 36.82 -48.21
N ARG A 126 -14.01 38.15 -48.07
CA ARG A 126 -12.82 38.84 -47.55
C ARG A 126 -13.15 39.52 -46.22
N GLU A 127 -12.18 39.52 -45.32
CA GLU A 127 -12.29 40.19 -44.04
C GLU A 127 -11.99 41.68 -44.21
N MET A 128 -12.85 42.52 -43.67
CA MET A 128 -12.69 43.97 -43.69
C MET A 128 -12.84 44.49 -42.26
N ILE A 129 -11.84 45.26 -41.82
CA ILE A 129 -11.84 45.93 -40.52
C ILE A 129 -12.15 47.41 -40.77
N GLN A 130 -13.24 47.90 -40.19
CA GLN A 130 -13.66 49.30 -40.30
C GLN A 130 -13.60 49.99 -38.93
N GLU A 131 -13.00 51.17 -38.87
CA GLU A 131 -13.04 52.01 -37.67
C GLU A 131 -14.43 52.64 -37.49
N VAL A 132 -14.96 52.54 -36.28
CA VAL A 132 -16.23 53.15 -35.86
C VAL A 132 -16.05 53.87 -34.53
N GLU A 133 -16.80 54.95 -34.33
CA GLU A 133 -16.78 55.67 -33.06
C GLU A 133 -18.04 55.32 -32.26
N LEU A 134 -17.84 54.71 -31.09
CA LEU A 134 -18.89 54.44 -30.13
C LEU A 134 -19.27 55.74 -29.42
N VAL A 135 -20.53 56.14 -29.51
CA VAL A 135 -21.05 57.39 -28.92
C VAL A 135 -21.69 57.12 -27.57
N GLU A 136 -22.51 56.07 -27.48
CA GLU A 136 -23.20 55.67 -26.25
C GLU A 136 -23.32 54.15 -26.22
N GLY A 137 -23.20 53.57 -25.04
CA GLY A 137 -23.59 52.19 -24.83
C GLY A 137 -24.20 51.98 -23.44
N ARG A 138 -25.21 51.12 -23.38
CA ARG A 138 -25.93 50.79 -22.15
C ARG A 138 -26.24 49.30 -22.08
N GLY A 139 -26.22 48.74 -20.88
CA GLY A 139 -26.66 47.37 -20.64
C GLY A 139 -28.14 47.22 -20.96
N HIS A 140 -28.53 46.13 -21.62
CA HIS A 140 -29.94 45.82 -21.84
C HIS A 140 -30.54 45.26 -20.55
N PRO A 141 -31.55 45.91 -19.93
CA PRO A 141 -32.15 45.40 -18.70
C PRO A 141 -32.68 43.96 -18.90
N GLY A 142 -32.29 43.05 -18.01
CA GLY A 142 -32.74 41.65 -18.02
C GLY A 142 -32.15 40.73 -19.10
N GLN A 143 -31.19 41.19 -19.91
CA GLN A 143 -30.51 40.37 -20.92
C GLN A 143 -28.99 40.52 -20.83
N LYS A 144 -28.23 39.44 -21.06
CA LYS A 144 -26.76 39.47 -21.17
C LYS A 144 -26.31 40.07 -22.52
N SER A 145 -26.76 41.28 -22.84
CA SER A 145 -26.44 41.99 -24.07
C SER A 145 -26.41 43.50 -23.85
N TRP A 146 -25.70 44.20 -24.72
CA TRP A 146 -25.49 45.64 -24.67
C TRP A 146 -26.11 46.33 -25.86
N ILE A 147 -26.65 47.53 -25.68
CA ILE A 147 -27.17 48.38 -26.75
C ILE A 147 -26.15 49.46 -27.00
N LEU A 148 -25.62 49.54 -28.23
CA LEU A 148 -24.60 50.50 -28.64
C LEU A 148 -25.12 51.43 -29.73
N LYS A 149 -24.69 52.68 -29.69
CA LYS A 149 -24.91 53.73 -30.70
C LYS A 149 -23.56 54.14 -31.27
N PHE A 150 -23.38 53.99 -32.58
CA PHE A 150 -22.17 54.43 -33.29
C PHE A 150 -22.42 55.76 -34.01
N ARG A 151 -21.38 56.59 -34.14
CA ARG A 151 -21.44 57.86 -34.87
C ARG A 151 -21.70 57.59 -36.35
N GLY A 152 -22.70 58.27 -36.92
CA GLY A 152 -23.05 58.16 -38.35
C GLY A 152 -24.00 57.01 -38.71
N ILE A 153 -24.50 56.28 -37.72
CA ILE A 153 -25.51 55.22 -37.89
C ILE A 153 -26.80 55.64 -37.18
N ASP A 154 -27.70 56.25 -37.95
CA ASP A 154 -28.91 56.88 -37.42
C ASP A 154 -30.20 56.24 -37.93
N SER A 155 -30.10 55.28 -38.86
CA SER A 155 -31.24 54.54 -39.40
C SER A 155 -31.14 53.03 -39.15
N VAL A 156 -32.29 52.39 -39.07
CA VAL A 156 -32.39 50.93 -38.90
C VAL A 156 -31.72 50.18 -40.05
N ASP A 157 -31.83 50.69 -41.28
CA ASP A 157 -31.25 50.02 -42.45
C ASP A 157 -29.71 50.09 -42.45
N GLN A 158 -29.12 51.18 -41.95
CA GLN A 158 -27.66 51.25 -41.73
C GLN A 158 -27.22 50.29 -40.62
N ALA A 159 -27.97 50.21 -39.52
CA ALA A 159 -27.65 49.32 -38.40
C ALA A 159 -27.76 47.82 -38.80
N LYS A 160 -28.69 47.46 -39.70
CA LYS A 160 -28.82 46.09 -40.22
C LYS A 160 -27.56 45.61 -40.94
N LEU A 161 -26.84 46.51 -41.62
CA LEU A 161 -25.58 46.18 -42.30
C LEU A 161 -24.46 45.78 -41.33
N LEU A 162 -24.60 46.11 -40.04
CA LEU A 162 -23.64 45.75 -39.01
C LEU A 162 -23.96 44.42 -38.32
N ILE A 163 -25.13 43.82 -38.55
CA ILE A 163 -25.46 42.51 -37.98
C ILE A 163 -24.46 41.48 -38.53
N GLY A 164 -23.84 40.70 -37.63
CA GLY A 164 -22.81 39.73 -38.03
C GLY A 164 -21.38 40.21 -37.81
N SER A 165 -21.18 41.48 -37.45
CA SER A 165 -19.84 42.03 -37.23
C SER A 165 -19.32 41.68 -35.84
N THR A 166 -18.02 41.46 -35.72
CA THR A 166 -17.32 41.36 -34.43
C THR A 166 -16.70 42.71 -34.07
N LEU A 167 -16.91 43.16 -32.85
CA LEU A 167 -16.35 44.37 -32.28
C LEU A 167 -14.97 44.07 -31.71
N LEU A 168 -13.99 44.86 -32.12
CA LEU A 168 -12.58 44.76 -31.79
C LEU A 168 -12.11 46.00 -31.03
N VAL A 169 -11.15 45.81 -30.13
CA VAL A 169 -10.40 46.87 -29.43
C VAL A 169 -8.90 46.60 -29.58
N ARG A 170 -8.06 47.64 -29.57
CA ARG A 170 -6.61 47.46 -29.59
C ARG A 170 -6.11 46.86 -28.27
N GLU A 171 -5.10 46.01 -28.39
CA GLU A 171 -4.45 45.37 -27.24
C GLU A 171 -3.84 46.37 -26.25
N GLU A 172 -3.39 47.52 -26.73
CA GLU A 172 -2.82 48.61 -25.93
C GLU A 172 -3.83 49.24 -24.94
N GLU A 173 -5.14 49.05 -25.16
CA GLU A 173 -6.20 49.57 -24.30
C GLU A 173 -6.66 48.55 -23.23
N ARG A 174 -5.84 47.55 -22.87
CA ARG A 174 -6.15 46.59 -21.80
C ARG A 174 -6.43 47.32 -20.45
N PRO A 175 -7.54 47.01 -19.76
CA PRO A 175 -7.78 47.51 -18.41
C PRO A 175 -6.65 47.10 -17.46
N GLU A 176 -6.34 47.94 -16.49
CA GLU A 176 -5.52 47.53 -15.35
C GLU A 176 -6.35 46.56 -14.49
N LEU A 177 -5.77 45.39 -14.17
CA LEU A 177 -6.38 44.38 -13.32
C LEU A 177 -6.12 44.68 -11.83
N GLU A 178 -6.98 44.16 -10.95
CA GLU A 178 -6.74 44.26 -9.51
C GLU A 178 -5.59 43.34 -9.06
N GLU A 179 -5.05 43.60 -7.86
CA GLU A 179 -3.96 42.77 -7.31
C GLU A 179 -4.46 41.34 -7.08
N GLY A 180 -3.80 40.36 -7.73
CA GLY A 180 -4.19 38.94 -7.69
C GLY A 180 -5.02 38.47 -8.88
N GLU A 181 -5.42 39.37 -9.78
CA GLU A 181 -6.06 39.01 -11.04
C GLU A 181 -5.03 38.89 -12.18
N PHE A 182 -5.19 37.87 -13.02
CA PHE A 182 -4.28 37.61 -14.13
C PHE A 182 -5.04 37.43 -15.44
N TYR A 183 -4.45 37.85 -16.56
CA TYR A 183 -4.95 37.43 -17.86
C TYR A 183 -4.58 35.98 -18.12
N THR A 184 -5.55 35.16 -18.52
CA THR A 184 -5.34 33.75 -18.88
C THR A 184 -4.17 33.56 -19.86
N ARG A 185 -4.04 34.46 -20.83
CA ARG A 185 -2.97 34.45 -21.83
C ARG A 185 -1.58 34.70 -21.26
N ASP A 186 -1.49 35.53 -20.25
CA ASP A 186 -0.21 35.86 -19.62
C ASP A 186 0.30 34.70 -18.76
N LEU A 187 -0.61 33.83 -18.29
CA LEU A 187 -0.29 32.60 -17.55
C LEU A 187 0.20 31.46 -18.46
N VAL A 188 -0.23 31.42 -19.72
CA VAL A 188 0.18 30.37 -20.66
C VAL A 188 1.65 30.55 -21.04
N GLY A 189 2.44 29.47 -20.95
CA GLY A 189 3.88 29.47 -21.21
C GLY A 189 4.76 29.88 -20.01
N ILE A 190 4.17 30.16 -18.84
CA ILE A 190 4.92 30.38 -17.60
C ILE A 190 5.55 29.08 -17.10
N ARG A 191 6.79 29.16 -16.61
CA ARG A 191 7.49 28.04 -15.96
C ARG A 191 6.97 27.85 -14.54
N VAL A 192 6.70 26.60 -14.17
CA VAL A 192 6.21 26.19 -12.85
C VAL A 192 7.36 25.63 -12.05
N LEU A 193 7.62 26.21 -10.86
CA LEU A 193 8.69 25.78 -9.96
C LEU A 193 8.16 25.42 -8.58
N LEU A 194 8.81 24.47 -7.91
CA LEU A 194 8.49 24.12 -6.53
C LEU A 194 9.04 25.20 -5.58
N LYS A 195 8.21 25.72 -4.67
CA LYS A 195 8.64 26.77 -3.73
C LYS A 195 9.71 26.28 -2.74
N GLU A 196 9.67 25.01 -2.37
CA GLU A 196 10.58 24.43 -1.37
C GLU A 196 11.98 24.17 -1.92
N THR A 197 12.08 23.64 -3.14
CA THR A 197 13.35 23.20 -3.74
C THR A 197 13.85 24.15 -4.84
N GLY A 198 12.97 24.98 -5.41
CA GLY A 198 13.28 25.81 -6.58
C GLY A 198 13.38 25.01 -7.88
N GLU A 199 13.03 23.71 -7.87
CA GLU A 199 13.11 22.83 -9.03
C GLU A 199 12.00 23.13 -10.04
N VAL A 200 12.33 23.01 -11.33
CA VAL A 200 11.38 23.19 -12.43
C VAL A 200 10.49 21.96 -12.53
N VAL A 201 9.19 22.15 -12.34
CA VAL A 201 8.16 21.13 -12.47
C VAL A 201 7.72 20.99 -13.93
N GLY A 202 7.58 22.11 -14.64
CA GLY A 202 7.13 22.11 -16.03
C GLY A 202 6.67 23.47 -16.54
N THR A 203 5.86 23.48 -17.60
CA THR A 203 5.36 24.70 -18.25
C THR A 203 3.83 24.68 -18.40
N VAL A 204 3.17 25.81 -18.13
CA VAL A 204 1.71 25.94 -18.30
C VAL A 204 1.34 25.91 -19.79
N VAL A 205 0.46 24.98 -20.17
CA VAL A 205 -0.04 24.79 -21.54
C VAL A 205 -1.35 25.54 -21.78
N SER A 206 -2.24 25.54 -20.79
CA SER A 206 -3.56 26.18 -20.90
C SER A 206 -4.22 26.33 -19.52
N VAL A 207 -5.19 27.24 -19.41
CA VAL A 207 -6.00 27.46 -18.21
C VAL A 207 -7.47 27.14 -18.52
N PHE A 208 -8.15 26.46 -17.61
CA PHE A 208 -9.55 26.06 -17.74
C PHE A 208 -10.39 26.56 -16.57
N ASP A 209 -11.49 27.23 -16.87
CA ASP A 209 -12.51 27.60 -15.89
C ASP A 209 -13.39 26.37 -15.56
N SER A 210 -13.33 25.92 -14.30
CA SER A 210 -14.15 24.81 -13.79
C SER A 210 -15.43 25.26 -13.06
N GLY A 211 -15.69 26.57 -13.01
CA GLY A 211 -16.79 27.22 -12.30
C GLY A 211 -16.59 27.37 -10.79
N ALA A 212 -15.63 26.66 -10.19
CA ALA A 212 -15.27 26.80 -8.78
C ALA A 212 -13.87 27.42 -8.58
N SER A 213 -12.91 27.01 -9.41
CA SER A 213 -11.54 27.53 -9.45
C SER A 213 -10.96 27.31 -10.84
N ASP A 214 -10.05 28.19 -11.26
CA ASP A 214 -9.31 27.97 -12.49
C ASP A 214 -8.33 26.80 -12.32
N LEU A 215 -8.17 26.01 -13.38
CA LEU A 215 -7.30 24.84 -13.44
C LEU A 215 -6.21 25.07 -14.47
N LEU A 216 -4.96 25.10 -14.02
CA LEU A 216 -3.79 25.12 -14.88
C LEU A 216 -3.52 23.70 -15.41
N GLN A 217 -3.33 23.59 -16.71
CA GLN A 217 -2.78 22.39 -17.33
C GLN A 217 -1.27 22.61 -17.51
N VAL A 218 -0.45 21.81 -16.83
CA VAL A 218 1.01 21.92 -16.83
C VAL A 218 1.62 20.71 -17.51
N LYS A 219 2.49 20.93 -18.48
CA LYS A 219 3.32 19.90 -19.10
C LYS A 219 4.60 19.74 -18.29
N LEU A 220 4.84 18.55 -17.77
CA LEU A 220 6.03 18.23 -16.97
C LEU A 220 7.28 18.11 -17.87
N ASP A 221 8.40 18.72 -17.43
CA ASP A 221 9.65 18.77 -18.20
C ASP A 221 10.64 17.65 -17.82
N SER A 222 10.54 17.06 -16.63
CA SER A 222 11.43 15.98 -16.17
C SER A 222 10.66 14.81 -15.55
N LEU A 223 11.15 13.60 -15.83
CA LEU A 223 10.69 12.35 -15.21
C LEU A 223 11.35 12.11 -13.84
N ASP A 224 12.26 13.00 -13.40
CA ASP A 224 13.07 12.84 -12.20
C ASP A 224 12.27 12.97 -10.89
N PHE A 225 11.00 13.40 -10.97
CA PHE A 225 10.09 13.41 -9.83
C PHE A 225 9.57 12.01 -9.45
N LEU A 226 10.05 10.94 -10.11
CA LEU A 226 9.64 9.56 -9.85
C LEU A 226 10.78 8.55 -9.99
N ASP A 227 11.25 8.05 -8.84
CA ASP A 227 11.27 6.60 -8.58
C ASP A 227 11.53 6.30 -7.09
N ALA A 228 10.54 5.73 -6.39
CA ALA A 228 10.77 4.86 -5.23
C ALA A 228 10.99 3.39 -5.66
N THR A 229 11.13 3.13 -6.96
CA THR A 229 11.38 1.80 -7.52
C THR A 229 12.23 1.92 -8.78
N GLY A 230 13.53 2.18 -8.63
CA GLY A 230 14.50 2.42 -9.71
C GLY A 230 14.37 1.48 -10.92
N LYS A 231 13.51 1.86 -11.86
CA LYS A 231 13.31 1.19 -13.14
C LYS A 231 13.43 2.24 -14.22
N GLN A 232 14.65 2.40 -14.73
CA GLN A 232 14.83 3.00 -16.04
C GLN A 232 14.03 2.17 -17.06
N LYS A 233 12.94 2.74 -17.58
CA LYS A 233 12.28 2.24 -18.77
C LYS A 233 13.06 2.75 -19.98
N SER A 234 13.71 1.81 -20.65
CA SER A 234 13.95 1.72 -22.10
C SER A 234 13.51 2.92 -22.95
N GLU A 235 14.49 3.54 -23.61
CA GLU A 235 14.33 4.35 -24.81
C GLU A 235 13.34 3.69 -25.80
N GLY A 236 12.18 4.32 -26.01
CA GLY A 236 11.17 3.82 -26.94
C GLY A 236 9.73 4.21 -26.63
N ALA A 237 9.44 4.66 -25.41
CA ALA A 237 8.17 5.34 -25.14
C ALA A 237 8.25 6.75 -25.73
N ARG A 238 7.45 7.05 -26.75
CA ARG A 238 7.22 8.41 -27.23
C ARG A 238 6.98 9.28 -25.99
N VAL A 239 7.76 10.35 -25.83
CA VAL A 239 7.58 11.41 -24.83
C VAL A 239 6.11 11.82 -24.87
N SER A 240 5.27 11.18 -24.07
CA SER A 240 3.88 11.56 -23.95
C SER A 240 3.90 12.82 -23.14
N ASP A 241 3.31 13.89 -23.67
CA ASP A 241 3.07 15.14 -22.96
C ASP A 241 2.43 14.81 -21.58
N HIS A 242 3.25 14.78 -20.54
CA HIS A 242 2.80 14.44 -19.19
C HIS A 242 2.10 15.67 -18.63
N LEU A 243 0.77 15.70 -18.78
CA LEU A 243 -0.06 16.82 -18.36
C LEU A 243 -0.60 16.59 -16.95
N VAL A 244 -0.40 17.57 -16.08
CA VAL A 244 -0.94 17.63 -14.72
C VAL A 244 -1.89 18.81 -14.61
N TRP A 245 -2.94 18.62 -13.81
CA TRP A 245 -3.93 19.65 -13.50
C TRP A 245 -3.63 20.24 -12.12
N ILE A 246 -3.37 21.55 -12.07
CA ILE A 246 -3.03 22.27 -10.84
C ILE A 246 -4.09 23.36 -10.61
N PRO A 247 -4.85 23.33 -9.50
CA PRO A 247 -5.77 24.41 -9.17
C PRO A 247 -5.02 25.73 -8.95
N PHE A 248 -5.45 26.79 -9.64
CA PHE A 248 -4.89 28.14 -9.53
C PHE A 248 -5.50 28.87 -8.34
N VAL A 249 -5.05 28.50 -7.14
CA VAL A 249 -5.46 29.12 -5.87
C VAL A 249 -4.24 29.55 -5.09
N GLU A 250 -4.31 30.63 -4.33
CA GLU A 250 -3.17 31.19 -3.58
C GLU A 250 -2.46 30.14 -2.69
N ALA A 251 -3.22 29.21 -2.10
CA ALA A 251 -2.68 28.14 -1.28
C ALA A 251 -1.73 27.19 -2.03
N ILE A 252 -1.97 26.99 -3.33
CA ILE A 252 -1.18 26.11 -4.19
C ILE A 252 -0.21 26.91 -5.03
N VAL A 253 -0.59 28.09 -5.51
CA VAL A 253 0.21 29.00 -6.34
C VAL A 253 0.35 30.35 -5.61
N PRO A 254 1.22 30.44 -4.60
CA PRO A 254 1.35 31.66 -3.79
C PRO A 254 2.08 32.82 -4.49
N ASN A 255 2.79 32.57 -5.59
CA ASN A 255 3.57 33.62 -6.26
C ASN A 255 3.61 33.40 -7.77
N VAL A 256 3.31 34.46 -8.51
CA VAL A 256 3.38 34.53 -9.97
C VAL A 256 4.17 35.78 -10.36
N ASP A 257 5.31 35.62 -11.03
CA ASP A 257 6.14 36.70 -11.54
C ASP A 257 6.02 36.76 -13.08
N LEU A 258 5.21 37.70 -13.56
CA LEU A 258 4.97 37.90 -15.00
C LEU A 258 6.21 38.44 -15.73
N ASN A 259 7.10 39.17 -15.04
CA ASN A 259 8.31 39.72 -15.66
C ASN A 259 9.32 38.62 -15.95
N LYS A 260 9.45 37.65 -15.04
CA LYS A 260 10.33 36.49 -15.20
C LYS A 260 9.67 35.32 -15.94
N ARG A 261 8.34 35.35 -16.10
CA ARG A 261 7.52 34.23 -16.59
C ARG A 261 7.70 32.97 -15.74
N GLU A 262 7.64 33.14 -14.42
CA GLU A 262 7.81 32.07 -13.43
C GLU A 262 6.65 32.07 -12.44
N MET A 263 6.20 30.89 -12.03
CA MET A 263 5.24 30.72 -10.94
C MET A 263 5.73 29.67 -9.94
N HIS A 264 5.59 29.98 -8.66
CA HIS A 264 5.99 29.07 -7.59
C HIS A 264 4.77 28.36 -7.03
N ILE A 265 4.89 27.04 -6.88
CA ILE A 265 3.82 26.18 -6.36
C ILE A 265 4.21 25.48 -5.05
N THR A 266 3.20 25.25 -4.21
CA THR A 266 3.28 24.45 -2.98
C THR A 266 2.22 23.33 -3.06
N PRO A 267 2.43 22.31 -3.92
CA PRO A 267 1.43 21.28 -4.15
C PRO A 267 1.28 20.36 -2.91
N PRO A 268 0.05 19.96 -2.54
CA PRO A 268 -0.15 18.87 -1.59
C PRO A 268 0.49 17.57 -2.09
N LYS A 269 0.92 16.70 -1.15
CA LYS A 269 1.52 15.40 -1.48
C LYS A 269 0.61 14.61 -2.44
N GLY A 270 1.20 14.12 -3.53
CA GLY A 270 0.51 13.33 -4.56
C GLY A 270 -0.26 14.13 -5.62
N LEU A 271 -0.40 15.47 -5.52
CA LEU A 271 -1.11 16.27 -6.55
C LEU A 271 -0.48 16.09 -7.94
N LEU A 272 0.85 16.11 -8.00
CA LEU A 272 1.61 15.92 -9.26
C LEU A 272 1.47 14.49 -9.81
N GLU A 273 1.06 13.52 -8.97
CA GLU A 273 0.95 12.10 -9.33
C GLU A 273 -0.46 11.69 -9.79
N LEU A 274 -1.50 12.50 -9.50
CA LEU A 274 -2.90 12.12 -9.71
C LEU A 274 -3.26 11.74 -11.15
N ASN A 275 -2.52 12.25 -12.14
CA ASN A 275 -2.73 11.98 -13.56
C ASN A 275 -1.61 11.16 -14.22
N LEU A 276 -0.59 10.75 -13.45
CA LEU A 276 0.50 9.92 -13.93
C LEU A 276 -0.03 8.51 -14.17
N ARG A 277 -0.36 8.22 -15.42
CA ARG A 277 -0.75 6.87 -15.85
C ARG A 277 0.53 6.06 -16.03
N PHE A 278 0.96 5.37 -14.99
CA PHE A 278 2.11 4.44 -15.05
C PHE A 278 1.88 3.20 -15.93
N ASP A 279 0.64 2.98 -16.38
CA ASP A 279 0.21 1.76 -17.04
C ASP A 279 -0.45 2.05 -18.39
N ASP A 280 0.25 1.73 -19.48
CA ASP A 280 -0.22 1.91 -20.87
C ASP A 280 -1.38 0.97 -21.25
N ARG A 281 -1.74 0.02 -20.38
CA ARG A 281 -2.79 -0.98 -20.66
C ARG A 281 -4.19 -0.36 -20.80
N SER A 282 -4.96 -0.88 -21.76
CA SER A 282 -6.34 -0.47 -22.03
C SER A 282 -7.27 -0.76 -20.85
N LYS A 283 -8.34 0.05 -20.67
CA LYS A 283 -9.42 -0.21 -19.69
C LYS A 283 -9.98 -1.65 -19.82
N LYS A 284 -10.02 -2.20 -21.03
CA LYS A 284 -10.48 -3.57 -21.29
C LYS A 284 -9.52 -4.61 -20.71
N GLU A 285 -8.22 -4.41 -20.88
CA GLU A 285 -7.17 -5.31 -20.40
C GLU A 285 -7.12 -5.34 -18.87
N ARG A 286 -7.25 -4.17 -18.22
CA ARG A 286 -7.31 -4.08 -16.75
C ARG A 286 -8.49 -4.85 -16.18
N ARG A 287 -9.70 -4.64 -16.73
CA ARG A 287 -10.90 -5.40 -16.32
C ARG A 287 -10.74 -6.91 -16.53
N GLN A 288 -10.06 -7.32 -17.61
CA GLN A 288 -9.78 -8.74 -17.86
C GLN A 288 -8.80 -9.31 -16.82
N LEU A 289 -7.76 -8.56 -16.45
CA LEU A 289 -6.82 -8.97 -15.40
C LEU A 289 -7.49 -9.05 -14.04
N GLU A 290 -8.22 -8.02 -13.62
CA GLU A 290 -9.00 -8.02 -12.38
C GLU A 290 -9.96 -9.21 -12.32
N TRP A 291 -10.64 -9.50 -13.43
CA TRP A 291 -11.53 -10.66 -13.53
C TRP A 291 -10.78 -11.99 -13.44
N LYS A 292 -9.61 -12.12 -14.09
CA LYS A 292 -8.76 -13.31 -14.01
C LYS A 292 -8.27 -13.53 -12.58
N GLU A 293 -7.79 -12.48 -11.91
CA GLU A 293 -7.36 -12.52 -10.52
C GLU A 293 -8.50 -12.90 -9.58
N ARG A 294 -9.67 -12.30 -9.78
CA ARG A 294 -10.87 -12.61 -8.99
C ARG A 294 -11.31 -14.05 -9.17
N LYS A 295 -11.22 -14.59 -10.39
CA LYS A 295 -11.46 -16.02 -10.66
C LYS A 295 -10.41 -16.92 -10.00
N LYS A 296 -9.12 -16.56 -10.07
CA LYS A 296 -8.03 -17.30 -9.42
C LYS A 296 -8.23 -17.32 -7.91
N PHE A 297 -8.54 -16.19 -7.31
CA PHE A 297 -8.89 -16.05 -5.90
C PHE A 297 -10.10 -16.91 -5.53
N GLN A 298 -11.20 -16.81 -6.28
CA GLN A 298 -12.40 -17.60 -6.00
C GLN A 298 -12.14 -19.12 -6.04
N LYS A 299 -11.33 -19.59 -7.00
CA LYS A 299 -10.90 -21.00 -7.06
C LYS A 299 -10.09 -21.41 -5.82
N ARG A 300 -9.11 -20.58 -5.41
CA ARG A 300 -8.31 -20.81 -4.19
C ARG A 300 -9.20 -20.87 -2.95
N LEU A 301 -10.12 -19.92 -2.80
CA LEU A 301 -11.05 -19.87 -1.67
C LEU A 301 -11.95 -21.11 -1.61
N ILE A 302 -12.49 -21.58 -2.74
CA ILE A 302 -13.30 -22.80 -2.79
C ILE A 302 -12.47 -24.02 -2.39
N ALA A 303 -11.23 -24.13 -2.89
CA ALA A 303 -10.33 -25.22 -2.54
C ALA A 303 -9.97 -25.20 -1.04
N ALA A 304 -9.66 -24.04 -0.48
CA ALA A 304 -9.37 -23.88 0.94
C ALA A 304 -10.57 -24.25 1.81
N LYS A 305 -11.78 -23.76 1.45
CA LYS A 305 -13.02 -24.15 2.13
C LYS A 305 -13.27 -25.66 2.12
N LYS A 306 -13.02 -26.32 0.98
CA LYS A 306 -13.15 -27.77 0.87
C LYS A 306 -12.21 -28.48 1.84
N LYS A 307 -10.93 -28.11 1.84
CA LYS A 307 -9.93 -28.73 2.74
C LYS A 307 -10.25 -28.49 4.22
N LEU A 308 -10.66 -27.28 4.59
CA LEU A 308 -11.11 -26.98 5.96
C LEU A 308 -12.40 -27.74 6.34
N CYS A 309 -13.32 -27.97 5.41
CA CYS A 309 -14.46 -28.87 5.64
C CYS A 309 -14.02 -30.31 5.90
N ASP A 310 -13.00 -30.80 5.18
CA ASP A 310 -12.48 -32.16 5.29
C ASP A 310 -11.82 -32.41 6.66
N ILE A 311 -11.24 -31.36 7.28
CA ILE A 311 -10.72 -31.38 8.67
C ILE A 311 -11.72 -30.86 9.72
N GLU A 312 -13.03 -30.91 9.43
CA GLU A 312 -14.13 -30.57 10.33
C GLU A 312 -14.24 -29.09 10.79
N GLN A 313 -13.54 -28.16 10.15
CA GLN A 313 -13.49 -26.73 10.53
C GLN A 313 -14.58 -25.88 9.87
N LYS A 314 -15.82 -26.39 9.79
CA LYS A 314 -16.93 -25.70 9.10
C LYS A 314 -17.37 -24.41 9.79
N HIS A 315 -17.12 -24.28 11.09
CA HIS A 315 -17.56 -23.14 11.89
C HIS A 315 -16.86 -21.83 11.50
N VAL A 316 -15.63 -21.91 10.96
CA VAL A 316 -14.86 -20.75 10.46
C VAL A 316 -15.63 -19.98 9.38
N PHE A 317 -16.57 -20.62 8.68
CA PHE A 317 -17.33 -19.99 7.60
C PHE A 317 -18.56 -19.19 8.05
N HIS A 318 -18.93 -19.24 9.34
CA HIS A 318 -20.12 -18.54 9.81
C HIS A 318 -20.03 -17.02 9.58
N GLY A 319 -18.85 -16.43 9.80
CA GLY A 319 -18.59 -15.02 9.54
C GLY A 319 -18.86 -14.56 8.11
N LEU A 320 -18.69 -15.45 7.13
CA LEU A 320 -18.93 -15.12 5.72
C LEU A 320 -20.41 -14.86 5.39
N ARG A 321 -21.34 -15.31 6.25
CA ARG A 321 -22.79 -15.12 6.07
C ARG A 321 -23.28 -13.79 6.64
N PHE A 322 -22.73 -13.36 7.77
CA PHE A 322 -23.27 -12.27 8.57
C PHE A 322 -22.46 -10.97 8.49
N GLY A 323 -21.21 -11.01 8.02
CA GLY A 323 -20.34 -9.83 7.99
C GLY A 323 -20.64 -8.86 6.84
N GLU A 324 -20.18 -7.61 7.02
CA GLU A 324 -20.17 -6.60 5.97
C GLU A 324 -19.22 -6.97 4.82
N LYS A 325 -19.23 -6.19 3.72
CA LYS A 325 -18.40 -6.49 2.55
C LYS A 325 -16.89 -6.52 2.88
N ALA A 326 -16.40 -5.60 3.71
CA ALA A 326 -14.99 -5.54 4.12
C ALA A 326 -14.62 -6.72 5.04
N GLN A 327 -15.44 -6.99 6.06
CA GLN A 327 -15.27 -8.10 6.99
C GLN A 327 -15.27 -9.47 6.29
N ARG A 328 -16.21 -9.69 5.36
CA ARG A 328 -16.26 -10.92 4.56
C ARG A 328 -15.05 -11.08 3.67
N ARG A 329 -14.51 -9.97 3.16
CA ARG A 329 -13.27 -9.98 2.35
C ARG A 329 -12.08 -10.38 3.22
N LEU A 330 -11.92 -9.76 4.39
CA LEU A 330 -10.86 -10.10 5.35
C LEU A 330 -10.88 -11.59 5.69
N LEU A 331 -12.04 -12.12 6.10
CA LEU A 331 -12.18 -13.53 6.42
C LEU A 331 -11.91 -14.44 5.22
N ALA A 332 -12.36 -14.06 4.02
CA ALA A 332 -12.11 -14.83 2.80
C ALA A 332 -10.62 -14.84 2.43
N ASP A 333 -9.92 -13.72 2.59
CA ASP A 333 -8.48 -13.61 2.35
C ASP A 333 -7.71 -14.49 3.35
N GLN A 334 -8.07 -14.46 4.64
CA GLN A 334 -7.48 -15.35 5.65
C GLN A 334 -7.74 -16.83 5.35
N ILE A 335 -8.99 -17.23 5.06
CA ILE A 335 -9.33 -18.62 4.71
C ILE A 335 -8.54 -19.09 3.49
N ALA A 336 -8.42 -18.24 2.45
CA ALA A 336 -7.68 -18.58 1.25
C ALA A 336 -6.16 -18.66 1.49
N GLY A 337 -5.65 -17.95 2.50
CA GLY A 337 -4.25 -17.92 2.89
C GLY A 337 -3.82 -19.07 3.82
N VAL A 338 -4.74 -19.67 4.60
CA VAL A 338 -4.39 -20.78 5.51
C VAL A 338 -3.78 -21.95 4.74
N ASN A 339 -2.55 -22.32 5.10
CA ASN A 339 -1.91 -23.53 4.61
C ASN A 339 -2.55 -24.78 5.26
N SER A 340 -3.64 -25.24 4.66
CA SER A 340 -4.41 -26.39 5.16
C SER A 340 -3.61 -27.70 5.21
N LYS A 341 -2.59 -27.86 4.33
CA LYS A 341 -1.76 -29.07 4.29
C LYS A 341 -0.86 -29.10 5.52
N LEU A 342 -0.20 -27.97 5.81
CA LEU A 342 0.64 -27.79 6.98
C LEU A 342 -0.17 -27.89 8.28
N LEU A 343 -1.37 -27.28 8.30
CA LEU A 343 -2.29 -27.39 9.44
C LEU A 343 -2.68 -28.84 9.73
N GLN A 344 -3.09 -29.61 8.71
CA GLN A 344 -3.48 -31.00 8.87
C GLN A 344 -2.33 -31.85 9.43
N GLN A 345 -1.12 -31.64 8.94
CA GLN A 345 0.07 -32.31 9.44
C GLN A 345 0.37 -31.93 10.90
N ALA A 346 0.28 -30.63 11.22
CA ALA A 346 0.51 -30.15 12.58
C ALA A 346 -0.49 -30.78 13.57
N LEU A 347 -1.77 -30.88 13.20
CA LEU A 347 -2.80 -31.54 13.99
C LEU A 347 -2.54 -33.04 14.17
N GLN A 348 -2.09 -33.75 13.13
CA GLN A 348 -1.72 -35.17 13.22
C GLN A 348 -0.51 -35.39 14.14
N ASN A 349 0.50 -34.52 14.07
CA ASN A 349 1.70 -34.64 14.89
C ASN A 349 1.40 -34.49 16.39
N ILE A 350 0.52 -33.56 16.77
CA ILE A 350 0.16 -33.35 18.19
C ILE A 350 -0.72 -34.47 18.75
N GLU A 351 -1.50 -35.16 17.91
CA GLU A 351 -2.27 -36.35 18.31
C GLU A 351 -1.38 -37.58 18.53
N ILE A 352 -0.29 -37.69 17.76
CA ILE A 352 0.62 -38.84 17.78
C ILE A 352 1.75 -38.68 18.82
N SER A 353 2.26 -37.47 19.04
CA SER A 353 3.46 -37.25 19.87
C SER A 353 3.11 -36.82 21.29
N SER A 354 3.40 -37.68 22.27
CA SER A 354 3.36 -37.36 23.70
C SER A 354 4.63 -36.65 24.21
N GLU A 355 5.69 -36.59 23.39
CA GLU A 355 7.00 -36.07 23.81
C GLU A 355 7.44 -34.88 22.95
N ARG A 356 7.50 -33.70 23.58
CA ARG A 356 8.28 -32.56 23.08
C ARG A 356 9.75 -32.98 23.09
N ARG A 357 10.35 -33.22 21.92
CA ARG A 357 11.81 -33.27 21.82
C ARG A 357 12.31 -31.83 21.80
N ASN A 358 12.79 -31.34 22.94
CA ASN A 358 13.47 -30.05 22.99
C ASN A 358 14.79 -30.13 22.22
N ILE A 359 15.36 -29.01 21.78
CA ILE A 359 16.69 -28.98 21.15
C ILE A 359 17.73 -29.69 22.03
N THR A 360 17.61 -29.59 23.35
CA THR A 360 18.46 -30.26 24.33
C THR A 360 18.32 -31.78 24.29
N ASP A 361 17.11 -32.30 24.09
CA ASP A 361 16.83 -33.74 23.94
C ASP A 361 17.37 -34.26 22.61
N PHE A 362 17.24 -33.44 21.57
CA PHE A 362 17.80 -33.74 20.27
C PHE A 362 19.34 -33.74 20.32
N ILE A 363 19.98 -32.71 20.88
CA ILE A 363 21.42 -32.60 21.06
C ILE A 363 21.95 -33.74 21.94
N SER A 364 21.25 -34.12 23.02
CA SER A 364 21.66 -35.25 23.85
C SER A 364 21.51 -36.59 23.12
N SER A 365 20.46 -36.79 22.33
CA SER A 365 20.32 -37.94 21.43
C SER A 365 21.43 -37.98 20.36
N LEU A 366 21.86 -36.83 19.84
CA LEU A 366 23.01 -36.74 18.93
C LEU A 366 24.36 -36.98 19.61
N LYS A 367 24.53 -36.59 20.88
CA LYS A 367 25.77 -36.86 21.64
C LYS A 367 25.93 -38.35 21.93
N THR A 368 24.82 -39.09 22.06
CA THR A 368 24.82 -40.54 22.34
C THR A 368 24.98 -41.38 21.09
N LYS A 369 24.51 -40.91 19.93
CA LYS A 369 24.85 -41.50 18.63
C LYS A 369 26.24 -41.01 18.22
N GLN A 370 27.18 -41.91 17.98
CA GLN A 370 28.56 -41.54 17.62
C GLN A 370 28.61 -40.90 16.22
N ILE A 371 28.40 -39.59 16.13
CA ILE A 371 28.43 -38.85 14.86
C ILE A 371 29.88 -38.52 14.51
N ASN A 372 30.36 -39.08 13.41
CA ASN A 372 31.77 -39.00 13.00
C ASN A 372 32.17 -37.60 12.46
N ASN A 373 31.21 -36.74 12.10
CA ASN A 373 31.45 -35.46 11.43
C ASN A 373 31.19 -34.26 12.36
N ARG A 374 31.98 -34.11 13.42
CA ARG A 374 31.89 -32.99 14.38
C ARG A 374 33.14 -32.11 14.34
N LEU A 375 32.95 -30.80 14.27
CA LEU A 375 34.02 -29.80 14.30
C LEU A 375 33.88 -28.94 15.55
N SER A 376 34.78 -29.01 16.53
CA SER A 376 34.71 -28.18 17.74
C SER A 376 35.64 -26.96 17.64
N ILE A 377 35.11 -25.75 17.81
CA ILE A 377 35.84 -24.48 17.69
C ILE A 377 35.47 -23.58 18.88
N SER A 378 36.39 -22.76 19.39
CA SER A 378 36.09 -21.79 20.44
C SER A 378 35.36 -20.56 19.87
N GLU A 379 34.41 -20.01 20.64
CA GLU A 379 33.56 -18.86 20.24
C GLU A 379 34.37 -17.63 19.75
N ASP A 380 35.54 -17.38 20.34
CA ASP A 380 36.44 -16.25 20.03
C ASP A 380 36.98 -16.25 18.58
N ARG A 381 36.78 -17.34 17.83
CA ARG A 381 37.32 -17.54 16.48
C ARG A 381 36.33 -17.31 15.33
N PHE A 382 35.07 -16.97 15.61
CA PHE A 382 34.01 -16.86 14.57
C PHE A 382 33.87 -15.48 13.90
N SER A 383 34.78 -14.53 14.13
CA SER A 383 34.77 -13.23 13.41
C SER A 383 35.06 -13.42 11.91
N SER A 384 34.36 -12.73 11.02
CA SER A 384 34.53 -12.90 9.55
C SER A 384 35.88 -12.38 9.00
N GLY A 385 36.72 -11.81 9.89
CA GLY A 385 38.11 -11.42 9.63
C GLY A 385 39.15 -12.28 10.34
N ALA A 386 38.83 -13.54 10.69
CA ALA A 386 39.73 -14.36 11.48
C ALA A 386 41.00 -14.75 10.68
N SER A 387 42.16 -14.34 11.19
CA SER A 387 43.46 -14.59 10.57
C SER A 387 43.83 -16.07 10.58
N ARG A 388 44.74 -16.47 9.69
CA ARG A 388 45.31 -17.83 9.62
C ARG A 388 45.86 -18.30 10.97
N GLU A 389 46.37 -17.38 11.79
CA GLU A 389 46.87 -17.62 13.14
C GLU A 389 45.75 -17.99 14.13
N LYS A 390 44.55 -17.39 14.00
CA LYS A 390 43.39 -17.69 14.86
C LYS A 390 42.71 -19.02 14.48
N LEU A 391 42.53 -19.32 13.20
CA LEU A 391 41.82 -20.53 12.76
C LEU A 391 42.70 -21.77 12.67
N GLY A 392 44.02 -21.61 12.56
CA GLY A 392 44.97 -22.72 12.45
C GLY A 392 44.60 -23.66 11.30
N ALA A 393 44.38 -24.94 11.63
CA ALA A 393 44.08 -26.00 10.66
C ALA A 393 42.76 -25.77 9.87
N HIS A 394 41.82 -24.97 10.39
CA HIS A 394 40.50 -24.77 9.78
C HIS A 394 40.43 -23.56 8.83
N PHE A 395 41.53 -22.84 8.64
CA PHE A 395 41.57 -21.64 7.78
C PHE A 395 41.14 -21.93 6.34
N HIS A 396 41.51 -23.10 5.80
CA HIS A 396 41.11 -23.50 4.45
C HIS A 396 39.59 -23.63 4.29
N LEU A 397 38.85 -24.02 5.34
CA LEU A 397 37.39 -24.08 5.31
C LEU A 397 36.80 -22.66 5.25
N HIS A 398 37.37 -21.74 6.02
CA HIS A 398 36.94 -20.35 6.02
C HIS A 398 37.15 -19.67 4.66
N GLU A 399 38.32 -19.84 4.04
CA GLU A 399 38.59 -19.33 2.69
C GLU A 399 37.61 -19.90 1.67
N LYS A 400 37.29 -21.19 1.78
CA LYS A 400 36.33 -21.84 0.89
C LYS A 400 34.92 -21.28 1.03
N GLY A 401 34.48 -21.00 2.26
CA GLY A 401 33.20 -20.35 2.52
C GLY A 401 33.13 -18.92 1.98
N LEU A 402 34.20 -18.13 2.15
CA LEU A 402 34.29 -16.79 1.57
C LEU A 402 34.24 -16.84 0.03
N HIS A 403 34.98 -17.76 -0.57
CA HIS A 403 34.99 -17.96 -2.02
C HIS A 403 33.59 -18.23 -2.57
N LEU A 404 32.84 -19.17 -1.97
CA LEU A 404 31.47 -19.48 -2.38
C LEU A 404 30.52 -18.26 -2.33
N ARG A 405 30.70 -17.36 -1.35
CA ARG A 405 29.91 -16.12 -1.26
C ARG A 405 30.27 -15.13 -2.36
N SER A 406 31.56 -14.91 -2.58
CA SER A 406 32.04 -14.00 -3.63
C SER A 406 31.58 -14.43 -5.03
N GLU A 407 31.47 -15.75 -5.27
CA GLU A 407 30.94 -16.33 -6.51
C GLU A 407 29.41 -16.26 -6.63
N GLY A 408 28.69 -15.80 -5.61
CA GLY A 408 27.22 -15.75 -5.61
C GLY A 408 26.55 -17.12 -5.49
N LYS A 409 27.25 -18.15 -5.01
CA LYS A 409 26.70 -19.51 -4.85
C LYS A 409 25.89 -19.70 -3.58
N VAL A 410 25.72 -18.66 -2.77
CA VAL A 410 25.07 -18.72 -1.46
C VAL A 410 23.97 -17.68 -1.39
N ALA A 411 22.78 -18.09 -0.95
CA ALA A 411 21.70 -17.20 -0.56
C ALA A 411 21.54 -17.20 0.96
N ILE A 412 21.11 -16.07 1.51
CA ILE A 412 20.92 -15.90 2.95
C ILE A 412 19.45 -15.62 3.24
N ILE A 413 18.89 -16.37 4.18
CA ILE A 413 17.57 -16.15 4.73
C ILE A 413 17.74 -15.68 6.17
N LEU A 414 17.41 -14.42 6.42
CA LEU A 414 17.48 -13.80 7.74
C LEU A 414 16.08 -13.77 8.37
N VAL A 415 15.92 -14.46 9.49
CA VAL A 415 14.68 -14.49 10.26
C VAL A 415 14.72 -13.42 11.34
N VAL A 416 13.83 -12.45 11.23
CA VAL A 416 13.76 -11.30 12.14
C VAL A 416 12.75 -11.60 13.24
N ASN A 417 13.23 -11.72 14.49
CA ASN A 417 12.39 -12.03 15.64
C ASN A 417 11.87 -10.74 16.32
N GLU A 418 10.63 -10.78 16.84
CA GLU A 418 10.04 -9.66 17.61
C GLU A 418 10.59 -9.55 19.05
N SER A 419 11.29 -10.57 19.53
CA SER A 419 11.78 -10.71 20.90
C SER A 419 13.08 -9.95 21.20
N ASP A 420 13.69 -9.28 20.21
CA ASP A 420 14.89 -8.42 20.36
C ASP A 420 14.57 -7.07 21.08
N LYS A 421 13.68 -7.11 22.09
CA LYS A 421 13.29 -5.98 22.96
C LYS A 421 14.33 -5.66 24.04
N SER A 422 15.37 -6.47 24.21
CA SER A 422 16.49 -6.15 25.09
C SER A 422 17.53 -5.33 24.32
N GLY A 423 17.46 -4.02 24.48
CA GLY A 423 18.48 -3.09 24.00
C GLY A 423 19.87 -3.49 24.45
N TRP A 424 20.86 -3.13 23.63
CA TRP A 424 22.26 -3.09 24.01
C TRP A 424 22.43 -2.41 25.38
N SER A 425 22.88 -3.16 26.40
CA SER A 425 23.56 -2.60 27.56
C SER A 425 25.07 -2.71 27.31
N GLY A 426 25.54 -2.01 26.28
CA GLY A 426 26.96 -1.90 25.94
C GLY A 426 27.22 -0.45 25.56
N ASP A 427 28.10 0.21 26.32
CA ASP A 427 28.47 1.62 26.23
C ASP A 427 28.49 2.17 24.80
N LEU A 428 27.52 3.03 24.48
CA LEU A 428 27.59 4.04 23.44
C LEU A 428 26.87 5.27 23.98
N ASP A 429 27.57 5.96 24.87
CA ASP A 429 27.33 7.37 25.14
C ASP A 429 27.50 8.15 23.84
N LEU A 430 26.57 9.09 23.61
CA LEU A 430 26.52 10.13 22.56
C LEU A 430 25.88 9.69 21.22
N VAL A 431 24.59 10.01 21.04
CA VAL A 431 24.09 11.17 20.26
C VAL A 431 22.56 11.04 20.05
N ASP A 432 21.87 12.13 20.39
CA ASP A 432 20.51 12.57 20.04
C ASP A 432 19.27 11.70 20.29
N SER A 433 18.61 12.06 21.37
CA SER A 433 17.21 11.81 21.69
C SER A 433 16.27 12.67 20.83
N GLN A 434 16.03 12.26 19.56
CA GLN A 434 14.76 12.52 18.86
C GLN A 434 14.35 11.32 17.99
N SER A 435 13.07 10.94 18.05
CA SER A 435 12.36 9.83 17.38
C SER A 435 12.37 8.46 18.08
N SER A 436 11.25 8.11 18.71
CA SER A 436 11.02 6.81 19.39
C SER A 436 10.70 5.65 18.44
N GLU A 437 10.81 5.84 17.11
CA GLU A 437 10.62 4.79 16.11
C GLU A 437 11.92 4.24 15.52
N ASN A 438 12.98 5.06 15.43
CA ASN A 438 14.31 4.63 14.93
C ASN A 438 15.01 3.61 15.85
N SER A 439 14.59 3.51 17.12
CA SER A 439 15.19 2.58 18.09
C SER A 439 14.84 1.09 17.86
N ARG A 440 13.81 0.76 17.06
CA ARG A 440 13.31 -0.64 16.96
C ARG A 440 14.12 -1.53 16.02
N TYR A 441 14.82 -0.95 15.05
CA TYR A 441 15.63 -1.68 14.07
C TYR A 441 17.13 -1.37 14.17
N SER A 442 17.54 -0.62 15.20
CA SER A 442 18.94 -0.28 15.46
C SER A 442 19.85 -1.51 15.44
N PHE A 443 19.38 -2.65 15.98
CA PHE A 443 20.14 -3.89 15.94
C PHE A 443 20.33 -4.45 14.53
N ILE A 444 19.26 -4.55 13.72
CA ILE A 444 19.34 -5.05 12.34
C ILE A 444 20.20 -4.11 11.50
N GLN A 445 20.03 -2.80 11.66
CA GLN A 445 20.85 -1.80 11.00
C GLN A 445 22.32 -1.95 11.39
N THR A 446 22.62 -2.15 12.67
CA THR A 446 23.99 -2.40 13.17
C THR A 446 24.56 -3.69 12.56
N LEU A 447 23.78 -4.76 12.53
CA LEU A 447 24.18 -6.04 11.92
C LEU A 447 24.48 -5.89 10.43
N LEU A 448 23.63 -5.17 9.69
CA LEU A 448 23.80 -4.94 8.26
C LEU A 448 24.93 -3.95 7.95
N VAL A 449 25.25 -3.00 8.82
CA VAL A 449 26.38 -2.08 8.63
C VAL A 449 27.71 -2.76 8.99
N ASP A 450 27.71 -3.74 9.91
CA ASP A 450 28.91 -4.46 10.32
C ASP A 450 29.38 -5.46 9.24
N ASP A 451 30.25 -4.97 8.36
CA ASP A 451 30.87 -5.75 7.28
C ASP A 451 31.91 -6.77 7.77
N GLN A 452 32.37 -6.64 9.02
CA GLN A 452 33.29 -7.58 9.66
C GLN A 452 32.57 -8.76 10.32
N ARG A 453 31.28 -8.65 10.61
CA ARG A 453 30.51 -9.74 11.21
C ARG A 453 29.50 -10.36 10.24
N PHE A 454 28.85 -9.58 9.38
CA PHE A 454 27.81 -10.11 8.49
C PHE A 454 28.35 -10.60 7.15
N ILE A 455 28.50 -9.68 6.18
CA ILE A 455 29.04 -9.94 4.85
C ILE A 455 29.86 -8.72 4.44
N LYS A 456 31.05 -8.95 3.89
CA LYS A 456 31.88 -7.91 3.31
C LYS A 456 31.11 -7.15 2.25
N MET A 457 31.25 -5.82 2.24
CA MET A 457 30.54 -4.95 1.30
C MET A 457 30.75 -5.35 -0.17
N GLU A 458 31.95 -5.82 -0.53
CA GLU A 458 32.31 -6.28 -1.88
C GLU A 458 31.50 -7.49 -2.37
N ASP A 459 31.08 -8.38 -1.47
CA ASP A 459 30.38 -9.62 -1.81
C ASP A 459 28.85 -9.45 -1.86
N ARG A 460 28.30 -8.37 -1.28
CA ARG A 460 26.85 -8.18 -1.09
C ARG A 460 26.06 -8.09 -2.39
N VAL A 461 26.66 -7.57 -3.46
CA VAL A 461 26.04 -7.50 -4.79
C VAL A 461 25.81 -8.91 -5.37
N SER A 462 26.66 -9.87 -5.00
CA SER A 462 26.57 -11.26 -5.47
C SER A 462 25.53 -12.08 -4.70
N VAL A 463 25.33 -11.80 -3.41
CA VAL A 463 24.57 -12.64 -2.48
C VAL A 463 23.08 -12.24 -2.41
N PRO A 464 22.14 -13.16 -2.77
CA PRO A 464 20.72 -12.94 -2.53
C PRO A 464 20.37 -12.93 -1.04
N LEU A 465 19.57 -11.95 -0.62
CA LEU A 465 19.15 -11.77 0.77
C LEU A 465 17.62 -11.81 0.87
N ILE A 466 17.10 -12.72 1.68
CA ILE A 466 15.68 -12.87 1.95
C ILE A 466 15.43 -12.60 3.43
N LEU A 467 14.62 -11.61 3.74
CA LEU A 467 14.20 -11.31 5.12
C LEU A 467 12.82 -11.90 5.39
N VAL A 468 12.72 -12.76 6.39
CA VAL A 468 11.45 -13.32 6.88
C VAL A 468 11.08 -12.61 8.17
N CYS A 469 9.96 -11.88 8.16
CA CYS A 469 9.54 -11.00 9.25
C CYS A 469 8.01 -10.91 9.34
N SER A 470 7.50 -10.29 10.40
CA SER A 470 6.05 -10.13 10.55
C SER A 470 5.51 -9.03 9.63
N ALA A 471 4.22 -9.13 9.25
CA ALA A 471 3.61 -8.22 8.27
C ALA A 471 3.79 -6.73 8.56
N HIS A 472 3.81 -6.34 9.84
CA HIS A 472 3.97 -4.94 10.23
C HIS A 472 5.43 -4.46 10.14
N GLN A 473 6.41 -5.37 10.14
CA GLN A 473 7.83 -5.04 10.00
C GLN A 473 8.26 -4.86 8.54
N ILE A 474 7.60 -5.55 7.60
CA ILE A 474 7.95 -5.52 6.17
C ILE A 474 8.05 -4.10 5.64
N GLN A 475 7.07 -3.24 5.94
CA GLN A 475 7.07 -1.86 5.44
C GLN A 475 8.27 -1.08 6.00
N SER A 476 8.47 -1.10 7.32
CA SER A 476 9.58 -0.38 7.95
C SER A 476 10.95 -0.87 7.48
N LEU A 477 11.12 -2.18 7.30
CA LEU A 477 12.36 -2.76 6.77
C LEU A 477 12.58 -2.39 5.30
N THR A 478 11.52 -2.36 4.49
CA THR A 478 11.60 -1.93 3.09
C THR A 478 12.05 -0.46 3.00
N GLU A 479 11.49 0.41 3.85
CA GLU A 479 11.89 1.81 3.95
C GLU A 479 13.34 1.95 4.42
N LEU A 480 13.76 1.17 5.43
CA LEU A 480 15.13 1.16 5.94
C LEU A 480 16.16 0.73 4.89
N PHE A 481 15.87 -0.30 4.08
CA PHE A 481 16.72 -0.69 2.96
C PHE A 481 16.76 0.37 1.87
N SER A 482 15.61 0.97 1.53
CA SER A 482 15.54 2.03 0.51
C SER A 482 16.35 3.26 0.90
N ASN A 483 16.28 3.67 2.17
CA ASN A 483 17.01 4.82 2.70
C ASN A 483 18.53 4.60 2.84
N SER A 484 18.96 3.33 2.86
CA SER A 484 20.36 2.96 3.11
C SER A 484 21.05 2.40 1.87
N ASP A 485 20.56 2.72 0.66
CA ASP A 485 21.03 2.16 -0.61
C ASP A 485 21.16 0.63 -0.58
N HIS A 486 20.14 -0.01 -0.01
CA HIS A 486 20.05 -1.46 0.20
C HIS A 486 21.26 -2.07 0.91
N PHE A 487 22.03 -1.29 1.69
CA PHE A 487 23.26 -1.73 2.36
C PHE A 487 24.27 -2.39 1.41
N ALA A 488 24.36 -1.89 0.17
CA ALA A 488 25.19 -2.44 -0.92
C ALA A 488 24.79 -3.83 -1.43
N PHE A 489 23.62 -4.35 -1.06
CA PHE A 489 23.02 -5.49 -1.75
C PHE A 489 22.42 -5.05 -3.09
N ASP A 490 22.38 -5.95 -4.07
CA ASP A 490 21.59 -5.73 -5.28
C ASP A 490 20.10 -5.69 -4.91
N SER A 491 19.45 -4.54 -5.11
CA SER A 491 18.03 -4.33 -4.79
C SER A 491 17.11 -5.36 -5.45
N LYS A 492 17.50 -5.95 -6.59
CA LYS A 492 16.73 -7.01 -7.26
C LYS A 492 16.84 -8.36 -6.56
N LYS A 493 17.88 -8.57 -5.76
CA LYS A 493 18.15 -9.80 -5.02
C LYS A 493 17.78 -9.71 -3.53
N VAL A 494 17.27 -8.56 -3.07
CA VAL A 494 16.69 -8.39 -1.74
C VAL A 494 15.19 -8.66 -1.79
N GLN A 495 14.71 -9.58 -0.95
CA GLN A 495 13.28 -9.92 -0.85
C GLN A 495 12.80 -9.91 0.59
N PHE A 496 11.57 -9.44 0.81
CA PHE A 496 10.90 -9.46 2.10
C PHE A 496 9.70 -10.40 2.04
N LEU A 497 9.63 -11.34 2.98
CA LEU A 497 8.56 -12.33 3.08
C LEU A 497 7.88 -12.24 4.44
N GLU A 498 6.54 -12.34 4.43
CA GLU A 498 5.78 -12.51 5.67
C GLU A 498 6.03 -13.92 6.22
N GLU A 499 6.27 -14.01 7.52
CA GLU A 499 6.35 -15.27 8.24
C GLU A 499 5.10 -16.15 8.04
N GLU A 500 5.28 -17.47 7.98
CA GLU A 500 4.17 -18.41 7.88
C GLU A 500 3.40 -18.46 9.20
N LYS A 501 2.06 -18.39 9.10
CA LYS A 501 1.16 -18.42 10.26
C LYS A 501 0.16 -19.55 10.13
N LEU A 502 -0.11 -20.22 11.25
CA LEU A 502 -1.15 -21.24 11.35
C LEU A 502 -2.28 -20.82 12.28
N PRO A 503 -3.50 -21.32 12.04
CA PRO A 503 -4.60 -21.14 12.98
C PRO A 503 -4.29 -21.70 14.36
N VAL A 504 -4.59 -20.92 15.39
CA VAL A 504 -4.61 -21.37 16.78
C VAL A 504 -5.83 -22.26 16.97
N VAL A 505 -5.66 -23.39 17.64
CA VAL A 505 -6.73 -24.38 17.82
C VAL A 505 -7.09 -24.60 19.28
N SER A 506 -8.28 -25.12 19.55
CA SER A 506 -8.74 -25.43 20.90
C SER A 506 -7.94 -26.56 21.52
N ASN A 507 -7.69 -26.48 22.83
CA ASN A 507 -7.14 -27.55 23.64
C ASN A 507 -8.25 -28.56 24.00
N SER A 508 -8.80 -29.29 23.02
CA SER A 508 -9.87 -30.26 23.25
C SER A 508 -9.28 -31.64 23.57
N LEU A 509 -9.29 -32.01 24.85
CA LEU A 509 -8.90 -33.33 25.39
C LEU A 509 -10.09 -34.29 25.54
N GLU A 510 -11.28 -33.91 25.07
CA GLU A 510 -12.47 -34.77 25.17
C GLU A 510 -12.47 -35.82 24.06
N GLU A 511 -12.56 -37.10 24.45
CA GLU A 511 -12.58 -38.25 23.54
C GLU A 511 -13.55 -38.04 22.36
N GLY A 512 -13.00 -37.93 21.15
CA GLY A 512 -13.76 -37.83 19.90
C GLY A 512 -14.05 -36.41 19.40
N LYS A 513 -13.57 -35.34 20.05
CA LYS A 513 -13.67 -33.97 19.51
C LYS A 513 -12.37 -33.53 18.84
N SER A 514 -12.45 -33.19 17.55
CA SER A 514 -11.35 -32.60 16.78
C SER A 514 -10.99 -31.20 17.29
N HIS A 515 -9.70 -30.85 17.24
CA HIS A 515 -9.21 -29.52 17.55
C HIS A 515 -9.88 -28.46 16.66
N LYS A 516 -10.58 -27.49 17.23
CA LYS A 516 -11.29 -26.44 16.49
C LYS A 516 -10.44 -25.17 16.37
N ILE A 517 -10.39 -24.59 15.18
CA ILE A 517 -9.79 -23.27 14.92
C ILE A 517 -10.50 -22.21 15.77
N LEU A 518 -9.72 -21.41 16.49
CA LEU A 518 -10.24 -20.29 17.26
C LEU A 518 -10.43 -19.05 16.37
N MET A 519 -11.52 -18.33 16.62
CA MET A 519 -11.84 -17.08 15.94
C MET A 519 -11.53 -15.93 16.88
N LYS A 520 -10.69 -14.97 16.46
CA LYS A 520 -10.42 -13.74 17.21
C LYS A 520 -11.62 -12.80 17.23
N SER A 521 -12.35 -12.79 16.12
CA SER A 521 -13.64 -12.12 15.96
C SER A 521 -14.50 -12.94 14.98
N PRO A 522 -15.80 -12.66 14.82
CA PRO A 522 -16.64 -13.36 13.85
C PRO A 522 -16.08 -13.39 12.41
N TRP A 523 -15.18 -12.48 12.07
CA TRP A 523 -14.60 -12.27 10.74
C TRP A 523 -13.07 -12.39 10.70
N GLU A 524 -12.43 -12.81 11.79
CA GLU A 524 -10.98 -12.90 11.90
C GLU A 524 -10.58 -14.21 12.58
N ILE A 525 -9.79 -15.02 11.89
CA ILE A 525 -9.19 -16.25 12.44
C ILE A 525 -8.07 -15.85 13.40
N GLN A 526 -7.98 -16.51 14.56
CA GLN A 526 -6.82 -16.37 15.44
C GLN A 526 -5.63 -17.12 14.82
N LEU A 527 -4.59 -16.38 14.45
CA LEU A 527 -3.39 -16.91 13.80
C LEU A 527 -2.17 -16.71 14.72
N SER A 528 -1.26 -17.67 14.74
CA SER A 528 0.05 -17.56 15.39
C SER A 528 1.17 -17.90 14.41
N PRO A 529 2.36 -17.28 14.52
CA PRO A 529 3.53 -17.70 13.76
C PRO A 529 3.84 -19.18 13.97
N VAL A 530 4.28 -19.85 12.91
CA VAL A 530 4.71 -21.26 12.96
C VAL A 530 6.07 -21.43 13.65
N GLY A 531 6.88 -20.37 13.69
CA GLY A 531 8.28 -20.43 14.09
C GLY A 531 9.22 -20.68 12.90
N SER A 532 10.50 -20.91 13.19
CA SER A 532 11.57 -20.97 12.19
C SER A 532 11.43 -22.10 11.16
N GLY A 533 10.70 -23.17 11.48
CA GLY A 533 10.39 -24.24 10.53
C GLY A 533 9.40 -23.82 9.44
N GLY A 534 8.67 -22.71 9.61
CA GLY A 534 7.75 -22.16 8.61
C GLY A 534 8.42 -21.75 7.31
N ILE A 535 9.73 -21.48 7.33
CA ILE A 535 10.53 -21.09 6.14
C ILE A 535 10.43 -22.14 5.03
N PHE A 536 10.42 -23.42 5.38
CA PHE A 536 10.32 -24.50 4.39
C PHE A 536 8.98 -24.49 3.65
N SER A 537 7.90 -24.09 4.32
CA SER A 537 6.59 -23.88 3.70
C SER A 537 6.60 -22.65 2.78
N LEU A 538 7.22 -21.55 3.22
CA LEU A 538 7.34 -20.31 2.43
C LEU A 538 8.10 -20.55 1.13
N LEU A 539 9.25 -21.24 1.21
CA LEU A 539 10.10 -21.57 0.07
C LEU A 539 9.41 -22.49 -0.95
N SER A 540 8.54 -23.39 -0.49
CA SER A 540 7.73 -24.28 -1.35
C SER A 540 6.63 -23.53 -2.10
N SER A 541 6.14 -22.41 -1.55
CA SER A 541 4.94 -21.73 -2.04
C SER A 541 5.18 -20.62 -3.06
N HIS A 542 6.41 -20.13 -3.19
CA HIS A 542 6.72 -18.86 -3.89
C HIS A 542 7.71 -19.01 -5.06
N ASP A 543 7.94 -20.23 -5.57
CA ASP A 543 8.93 -20.54 -6.62
C ASP A 543 10.36 -19.99 -6.31
N ILE A 544 10.63 -19.65 -5.05
CA ILE A 544 11.89 -19.02 -4.60
C ILE A 544 13.07 -19.92 -4.90
N LEU A 545 12.95 -21.22 -4.62
CA LEU A 545 14.02 -22.17 -4.84
C LEU A 545 14.40 -22.32 -6.31
N GLU A 546 13.44 -22.23 -7.22
CA GLU A 546 13.75 -22.27 -8.65
C GLU A 546 14.43 -20.98 -9.09
N ASN A 547 13.95 -19.81 -8.65
CA ASN A 547 14.62 -18.54 -8.92
C ASN A 547 16.06 -18.51 -8.37
N LEU A 548 16.29 -18.98 -7.15
CA LEU A 548 17.64 -19.06 -6.56
C LEU A 548 18.53 -20.05 -7.36
N SER A 549 17.96 -21.18 -7.77
CA SER A 549 18.65 -22.16 -8.61
C SER A 549 19.03 -21.59 -9.99
N GLU A 550 18.18 -20.76 -10.60
CA GLU A 550 18.45 -20.09 -11.87
C GLU A 550 19.57 -19.05 -11.76
N ILE A 551 19.68 -18.37 -10.61
CA ILE A 551 20.75 -17.41 -10.33
C ILE A 551 22.08 -18.12 -10.00
N GLY A 552 22.08 -19.45 -9.84
CA GLY A 552 23.29 -20.25 -9.60
C GLY A 552 23.60 -20.49 -8.13
N VAL A 553 22.62 -20.33 -7.24
CA VAL A 553 22.78 -20.61 -5.81
C VAL A 553 22.84 -22.12 -5.56
N GLU A 554 23.90 -22.56 -4.87
CA GLU A 554 24.14 -23.95 -4.48
C GLU A 554 23.84 -24.22 -3.00
N TYR A 555 23.92 -23.18 -2.14
CA TYR A 555 23.72 -23.28 -0.70
C TYR A 555 22.79 -22.18 -0.18
N ILE A 556 22.00 -22.51 0.84
CA ILE A 556 21.11 -21.58 1.53
C ILE A 556 21.52 -21.56 3.01
N GLU A 557 21.94 -20.40 3.50
CA GLU A 557 22.21 -20.17 4.92
C GLU A 557 21.00 -19.50 5.57
N ILE A 558 20.43 -20.14 6.60
CA ILE A 558 19.28 -19.65 7.35
C ILE A 558 19.75 -19.29 8.76
N CYS A 559 19.59 -18.03 9.12
CA CYS A 559 20.05 -17.49 10.41
C CYS A 559 18.98 -16.60 11.04
N SER A 560 18.97 -16.51 12.37
CA SER A 560 18.14 -15.56 13.10
C SER A 560 18.91 -14.30 13.49
N THR A 561 18.19 -13.20 13.75
CA THR A 561 18.78 -11.92 14.19
C THR A 561 19.34 -11.93 15.62
N SER A 562 19.51 -13.09 16.26
CA SER A 562 19.91 -13.11 17.67
C SER A 562 21.35 -12.62 17.90
N GLN A 563 21.56 -11.95 19.04
CA GLN A 563 22.86 -11.36 19.45
C GLN A 563 24.02 -12.35 19.59
N ARG A 564 23.77 -13.66 19.63
CA ARG A 564 24.82 -14.69 19.72
C ARG A 564 25.23 -15.26 18.37
N PHE A 565 24.33 -15.23 17.40
CA PHE A 565 24.58 -15.71 16.04
C PHE A 565 24.87 -14.54 15.10
N ILE A 566 25.53 -13.49 15.62
CA ILE A 566 25.91 -12.29 14.86
C ILE A 566 26.98 -12.68 13.85
N GLY A 567 26.53 -13.15 12.69
CA GLY A 567 27.35 -13.34 11.52
C GLY A 567 27.02 -14.59 10.72
N VAL A 568 27.01 -14.40 9.41
CA VAL A 568 26.90 -15.45 8.41
C VAL A 568 28.23 -16.19 8.46
N ASN A 569 28.25 -17.46 8.86
CA ASN A 569 29.47 -18.14 9.29
C ASN A 569 30.20 -18.83 8.14
N SER A 570 31.22 -18.19 7.58
CA SER A 570 31.99 -18.74 6.45
C SER A 570 32.65 -20.08 6.77
N LEU A 571 32.99 -20.35 8.05
CA LEU A 571 33.53 -21.64 8.46
C LEU A 571 32.51 -22.77 8.35
N LEU A 572 31.27 -22.53 8.81
CA LEU A 572 30.18 -23.51 8.70
C LEU A 572 29.92 -23.85 7.23
N LEU A 573 29.82 -22.83 6.38
CA LEU A 573 29.61 -23.01 4.95
C LEU A 573 30.72 -23.83 4.29
N GLY A 574 31.99 -23.48 4.53
CA GLY A 574 33.11 -24.22 3.96
C GLY A 574 33.24 -25.66 4.51
N PHE A 575 32.82 -25.89 5.76
CA PHE A 575 32.76 -27.23 6.35
C PHE A 575 31.68 -28.09 5.69
N VAL A 576 30.47 -27.55 5.49
CA VAL A 576 29.37 -28.25 4.80
C VAL A 576 29.79 -28.66 3.39
N GLU A 577 30.37 -27.74 2.63
CA GLU A 577 30.80 -28.05 1.27
C GLU A 577 31.96 -29.07 1.27
N SER A 578 32.95 -28.93 2.17
CA SER A 578 34.10 -29.85 2.19
C SER A 578 33.72 -31.26 2.63
N SER A 579 32.72 -31.38 3.51
CA SER A 579 32.13 -32.65 3.92
C SER A 579 31.09 -33.20 2.94
N LYS A 580 30.76 -32.46 1.86
CA LYS A 580 29.68 -32.78 0.90
C LYS A 580 28.36 -33.10 1.60
N ALA A 581 28.06 -32.30 2.61
CA ALA A 581 26.94 -32.50 3.49
C ALA A 581 25.64 -31.94 2.93
N ASP A 582 24.53 -32.54 3.36
CA ASP A 582 23.20 -32.09 2.97
C ASP A 582 22.77 -30.86 3.82
N ILE A 583 23.17 -30.83 5.09
CA ILE A 583 22.85 -29.80 6.10
C ILE A 583 23.99 -29.65 7.11
N GLY A 584 24.32 -28.43 7.51
CA GLY A 584 25.19 -28.16 8.66
C GLY A 584 24.55 -27.18 9.63
N ILE A 585 24.76 -27.41 10.93
CA ILE A 585 24.09 -26.65 11.99
C ILE A 585 25.11 -26.19 13.02
N GLN A 586 25.08 -24.90 13.35
CA GLN A 586 25.86 -24.34 14.43
C GLN A 586 25.10 -24.45 15.76
N ILE A 587 25.78 -25.00 16.77
CA ILE A 587 25.22 -25.24 18.12
C ILE A 587 26.24 -24.72 19.15
N PHE A 588 25.79 -24.03 20.20
CA PHE A 588 26.64 -23.66 21.34
C PHE A 588 26.42 -24.60 22.53
N SER A 589 27.45 -24.79 23.35
CA SER A 589 27.40 -25.74 24.47
C SER A 589 26.58 -25.29 25.68
N ASP A 590 26.18 -24.02 25.76
CA ASP A 590 25.53 -23.47 26.95
C ASP A 590 24.02 -23.78 26.98
N THR A 591 23.59 -24.51 28.00
CA THR A 591 22.33 -25.28 28.10
C THR A 591 21.01 -24.49 28.15
N LYS A 592 21.00 -23.20 27.80
CA LYS A 592 19.81 -22.32 27.79
C LYS A 592 19.55 -21.70 26.40
N GLU A 593 19.80 -22.44 25.33
CA GLU A 593 19.48 -21.97 23.98
C GLU A 593 17.97 -21.96 23.76
N SER A 594 17.43 -20.83 23.30
CA SER A 594 16.08 -20.77 22.75
C SER A 594 16.09 -21.38 21.35
N ASP A 595 15.00 -22.04 20.98
CA ASP A 595 14.76 -22.50 19.59
C ASP A 595 14.76 -21.35 18.55
N GLU A 596 14.75 -20.10 19.03
CA GLU A 596 14.77 -18.86 18.24
C GLU A 596 16.18 -18.46 17.79
N ASN A 597 17.24 -19.03 18.38
CA ASN A 597 18.63 -18.72 18.05
C ASN A 597 19.24 -19.86 17.24
N PHE A 598 19.50 -19.63 15.96
CA PHE A 598 20.01 -20.66 15.06
C PHE A 598 20.83 -20.09 13.90
N ASN A 599 21.79 -20.89 13.44
CA ASN A 599 22.41 -20.73 12.13
C ASN A 599 22.59 -22.12 11.50
N ALA A 600 22.02 -22.32 10.32
CA ALA A 600 22.09 -23.57 9.60
C ALA A 600 22.29 -23.34 8.09
N VAL A 601 23.18 -24.13 7.50
CA VAL A 601 23.46 -24.14 6.05
C VAL A 601 22.87 -25.39 5.43
N TYR A 602 22.16 -25.22 4.32
CA TYR A 602 21.50 -26.27 3.57
C TYR A 602 22.07 -26.31 2.16
N SER A 603 22.34 -27.51 1.65
CA SER A 603 22.56 -27.67 0.21
C SER A 603 21.24 -27.46 -0.55
N MET A 604 21.31 -26.87 -1.75
CA MET A 604 20.13 -26.65 -2.60
C MET A 604 19.40 -27.95 -2.90
N ASN A 605 20.13 -29.05 -3.13
CA ASN A 605 19.55 -30.37 -3.38
C ASN A 605 18.72 -30.86 -2.18
N PHE A 606 19.24 -30.70 -0.96
CA PHE A 606 18.52 -31.08 0.24
C PHE A 606 17.34 -30.15 0.50
N MET A 607 17.48 -28.85 0.25
CA MET A 607 16.36 -27.90 0.37
C MET A 607 15.20 -28.26 -0.58
N LYS A 608 15.49 -28.58 -1.85
CA LYS A 608 14.47 -29.06 -2.81
C LYS A 608 13.83 -30.37 -2.37
N LYS A 609 14.60 -31.29 -1.77
CA LYS A 609 14.05 -32.53 -1.18
C LYS A 609 13.08 -32.21 -0.04
N LEU A 610 13.50 -31.35 0.89
CA LEU A 610 12.75 -31.02 2.10
C LEU A 610 11.46 -30.25 1.80
N THR A 611 11.46 -29.30 0.85
CA THR A 611 10.24 -28.59 0.44
C THR A 611 9.23 -29.48 -0.27
N ASN A 612 9.67 -30.59 -0.88
CA ASN A 612 8.77 -31.63 -1.40
C ASN A 612 8.25 -32.56 -0.30
N GLN A 613 9.03 -32.76 0.76
CA GLN A 613 8.74 -33.63 1.90
C GLN A 613 8.37 -32.85 3.17
N ILE A 614 7.65 -31.74 3.04
CA ILE A 614 7.17 -30.93 4.18
C ILE A 614 6.48 -31.78 5.26
N ASN A 615 5.85 -32.89 4.85
CA ASN A 615 5.19 -33.86 5.72
C ASN A 615 6.10 -34.49 6.79
N GLU A 616 7.44 -34.42 6.63
CA GLU A 616 8.42 -34.97 7.57
C GLU A 616 8.78 -33.97 8.69
N LEU A 617 8.33 -32.71 8.59
CA LEU A 617 8.51 -31.71 9.63
C LEU A 617 7.70 -32.08 10.87
N GLN A 618 8.35 -32.01 12.03
CA GLN A 618 7.74 -32.27 13.31
C GLN A 618 7.19 -30.96 13.90
N PHE A 619 5.93 -31.03 14.33
CA PHE A 619 5.22 -29.93 14.98
C PHE A 619 5.01 -30.27 16.45
N PHE A 620 4.99 -29.25 17.29
CA PHE A 620 4.60 -29.35 18.69
C PHE A 620 3.58 -28.27 19.05
N ALA A 621 2.81 -28.53 20.09
CA ALA A 621 1.81 -27.59 20.58
C ALA A 621 2.35 -26.81 21.80
N ILE A 622 2.16 -25.50 21.80
CA ILE A 622 2.38 -24.64 22.97
C ILE A 622 1.02 -24.25 23.54
N PRO A 623 0.66 -24.74 24.75
CA PRO A 623 -0.58 -24.32 25.40
C PRO A 623 -0.54 -22.84 25.74
N LYS A 624 -1.54 -22.08 25.28
CA LYS A 624 -1.72 -20.67 25.61
C LYS A 624 -3.17 -20.35 25.99
N GLN A 625 -3.32 -19.23 26.68
CA GLN A 625 -4.60 -18.63 27.00
C GLN A 625 -4.95 -17.62 25.91
N ASN A 626 -5.99 -17.90 25.11
CA ASN A 626 -6.46 -17.02 24.05
C ASN A 626 -7.96 -16.75 24.22
N SER A 627 -8.33 -15.47 24.29
CA SER A 627 -9.73 -15.06 24.10
C SER A 627 -10.15 -15.34 22.67
N HIS A 628 -11.40 -15.76 22.50
CA HIS A 628 -11.95 -16.09 21.19
C HIS A 628 -13.46 -15.87 21.18
N VAL A 629 -14.05 -15.91 19.99
CA VAL A 629 -15.49 -15.79 19.77
C VAL A 629 -16.04 -17.11 19.26
N GLU A 630 -17.13 -17.57 19.85
CA GLU A 630 -17.88 -18.74 19.39
C GLU A 630 -19.31 -18.35 19.02
N LEU A 631 -19.90 -19.05 18.06
CA LEU A 631 -21.31 -18.89 17.71
C LEU A 631 -22.15 -19.90 18.52
N ILE A 632 -22.86 -19.41 19.53
CA ILE A 632 -23.74 -20.20 20.40
C ILE A 632 -25.17 -19.70 20.19
N ASP A 633 -26.12 -20.60 19.91
CA ASP A 633 -27.53 -20.25 19.71
C ASP A 633 -27.80 -19.12 18.70
N LYS A 634 -26.95 -19.01 17.67
CA LYS A 634 -26.94 -17.96 16.62
C LYS A 634 -26.51 -16.57 17.10
N GLU A 635 -25.98 -16.46 18.31
CA GLU A 635 -25.36 -15.25 18.83
C GLU A 635 -23.85 -15.46 18.99
N TRP A 636 -23.08 -14.40 18.72
CA TRP A 636 -21.63 -14.42 18.90
C TRP A 636 -21.32 -14.12 20.36
N VAL A 637 -20.60 -15.03 21.00
CA VAL A 637 -20.25 -14.94 22.42
C VAL A 637 -18.74 -14.87 22.56
N ASP A 638 -18.26 -13.86 23.29
CA ASP A 638 -16.86 -13.73 23.65
C ASP A 638 -16.54 -14.68 24.80
N VAL A 639 -15.55 -15.54 24.60
CA VAL A 639 -15.06 -16.51 25.58
C VAL A 639 -13.71 -16.05 26.09
N ILE A 640 -13.66 -15.70 27.37
CA ILE A 640 -12.44 -15.32 28.09
C ILE A 640 -12.06 -16.47 29.03
N PRO A 641 -11.07 -17.30 28.66
CA PRO A 641 -10.68 -18.46 29.47
C PRO A 641 -9.91 -18.02 30.73
N SER A 642 -9.99 -18.81 31.80
CA SER A 642 -9.21 -18.61 33.05
C SER A 642 -7.92 -19.45 33.11
N SER A 643 -7.73 -20.38 32.18
CA SER A 643 -6.58 -21.27 32.04
C SER A 643 -6.24 -21.49 30.56
N PRO A 644 -5.08 -22.09 30.20
CA PRO A 644 -4.75 -22.38 28.80
C PRO A 644 -5.81 -23.25 28.11
N ASN A 645 -6.55 -22.63 27.18
CA ASN A 645 -7.67 -23.23 26.44
C ASN A 645 -7.33 -23.51 24.97
N SER A 646 -6.11 -23.17 24.55
CA SER A 646 -5.72 -23.19 23.14
C SER A 646 -4.30 -23.72 22.95
N LEU A 647 -4.02 -24.19 21.75
CA LEU A 647 -2.74 -24.71 21.31
C LEU A 647 -2.25 -23.86 20.12
N GLU A 648 -1.09 -23.26 20.27
CA GLU A 648 -0.33 -22.71 19.14
C GLU A 648 0.56 -23.81 18.55
N LEU A 649 0.53 -23.95 17.22
CA LEU A 649 1.26 -24.99 16.50
C LEU A 649 2.60 -24.45 16.06
N HIS A 650 3.68 -24.99 16.61
CA HIS A 650 5.05 -24.52 16.38
C HIS A 650 5.91 -25.60 15.71
N CYS A 651 6.83 -25.15 14.87
CA CYS A 651 7.82 -25.97 14.17
C CYS A 651 9.15 -25.21 14.13
N THR A 652 10.24 -25.90 14.49
CA THR A 652 11.58 -25.32 14.49
C THR A 652 12.36 -25.76 13.26
N ILE A 653 13.37 -24.98 12.90
CA ILE A 653 14.30 -25.31 11.82
C ILE A 653 14.98 -26.68 12.01
N TYR A 654 15.19 -27.10 13.27
CA TYR A 654 15.80 -28.39 13.63
C TYR A 654 14.94 -29.60 13.26
N SER A 655 13.64 -29.42 13.03
CA SER A 655 12.77 -30.48 12.53
C SER A 655 13.20 -31.04 11.16
N SER A 656 13.95 -30.24 10.38
CA SER A 656 14.57 -30.66 9.11
C SER A 656 15.50 -31.87 9.24
N LEU A 657 16.05 -32.10 10.43
CA LEU A 657 16.98 -33.19 10.70
C LEU A 657 16.31 -34.57 10.63
N ASN A 658 14.99 -34.63 10.81
CA ASN A 658 14.23 -35.86 10.63
C ASN A 658 14.23 -36.35 9.17
N ALA A 659 14.41 -35.44 8.21
CA ALA A 659 14.45 -35.74 6.77
C ALA A 659 15.87 -36.10 6.26
N CYS A 660 16.88 -36.00 7.13
CA CYS A 660 18.28 -36.20 6.78
C CYS A 660 18.81 -37.54 7.33
N SER A 661 19.71 -38.19 6.59
CA SER A 661 20.44 -39.37 7.10
C SER A 661 21.61 -38.88 7.97
N TYR A 662 21.79 -39.49 9.15
CA TYR A 662 22.79 -39.07 10.14
C TYR A 662 24.22 -38.99 9.60
N ASP A 663 24.56 -39.76 8.55
CA ASP A 663 25.89 -39.76 7.94
C ASP A 663 26.22 -38.49 7.13
N LYS A 664 25.19 -37.70 6.79
CA LYS A 664 25.29 -36.51 5.93
C LYS A 664 25.16 -35.18 6.69
N ILE A 665 25.24 -35.22 8.02
CA ILE A 665 25.06 -34.05 8.89
C ILE A 665 26.38 -33.72 9.61
N PRO A 666 27.15 -32.74 9.13
CA PRO A 666 28.22 -32.09 9.87
C PRO A 666 27.68 -31.19 10.97
N PHE A 667 28.28 -31.29 12.15
CA PHE A 667 28.00 -30.42 13.28
C PHE A 667 29.25 -29.62 13.68
N PRO A 668 29.34 -28.33 13.33
CA PRO A 668 30.23 -27.43 14.04
C PRO A 668 29.69 -27.14 15.44
N PHE A 669 30.41 -27.60 16.45
CA PHE A 669 30.26 -27.20 17.83
C PHE A 669 31.11 -25.96 18.11
N ALA A 670 30.49 -24.93 18.66
CA ALA A 670 31.21 -23.90 19.38
C ALA A 670 31.32 -24.32 20.86
N SER A 671 32.53 -24.39 21.41
CA SER A 671 32.82 -24.72 22.82
C SER A 671 33.24 -23.51 23.62
#